data_AF-A0A374WDH4-F1
#
_entry.id   AF-A0A374WDH4-F1
#
_cell.length_a   1.000
_cell.length_b   1.000
_cell.length_c   1.000
_cell.angle_alpha   90.00
_cell.angle_beta   90.00
_cell.angle_gamma   90.00
#
_symmetry.space_group_name_H-M   'P 1'
#
loop_
_entity.id
_entity.type
_entity.pdbx_description
1 polymer ?
#
loop_
_entity_poly.entity_id
_entity_poly.type
_entity_poly.pdbx_seq_one_letter_code
_entity_poly.pdbx_strand_id
1 'polypeptide(L)'
;MLDIKKQPGDDFTAEEFNKVVTEINGKVDAVKGKGLSSNDYTDEEKSKVEKAASIDVDVLLKEIEGKLSSGDVYSKEEINTMIEEARISLNLTDEQLASLNVNLTPIQNELKEINLFPVKGKTLLVLGDSLSSSNGGTMDKPAVGSWCKVLKNKLGLSDESRVIAIGGASLIDKNDTVLNPIKDNYGASDNVLSNQVYSVLDYKQRNPDYNPDIIMIMAGTNNVNTVYPYTHWDTLLGDWDEQMYNYVLNDNDYKLPDINTSDGLTRYNRLKTFRKKLYGAYRWMIETLLTNFPNSMLYVMSPLQNGNGRGLNIFELYPHLKKIADFYSCYYVDCAGESGLSYFTNMRKDKGWDKQWYTYDGTHPDSNGQILIGNYVAKFIQRTYFDKGTISATKIDQEETITYHQITTQIANGDNGIGGTLDKYGTISVIEGESLTVNITPNEGYEISEIIVDGVSVAINNSYTFSNVTSNHTMIVEFVVQAPVDPDVVPNLNSISINNGASTTDSADVSVKMNVTGTPTHYRISESSSGLSSASWKSYVNTVSYKLSGIGNKTIYVQVKNDVGESGIKSASIIYQESTPTDKRKAIMSITWGYADVGFDEASKIYKLQLLGSAKPFYDVSNVQMGTIKNNDTSLASNYSERTKGKITGDNSGIYPDFALQQNLCVNGTKLASITMTVPSGTYAVRLLSNISSEAEWGKYAADPSVATFVVNGVTKNPIKTTDNTDTLLVFDDVDASNGEINIQWSGGAESKRLAINVIEIEQL
;
A
#
# COMPACT_ATOMS: atom_id res chain seq x y z
N MET A 1 13.19 -78.83 31.39
CA MET A 1 12.94 -80.20 30.90
C MET A 1 12.18 -80.93 31.99
N LEU A 2 10.86 -81.04 31.85
CA LEU A 2 10.02 -81.88 32.70
C LEU A 2 10.52 -83.34 32.66
N ASP A 3 10.92 -83.90 33.79
CA ASP A 3 11.29 -85.32 33.92
C ASP A 3 10.04 -86.16 34.23
N ILE A 4 9.15 -86.29 33.24
CA ILE A 4 7.96 -87.15 33.29
C ILE A 4 8.14 -88.24 32.22
N LYS A 5 8.32 -89.49 32.65
CA LYS A 5 8.53 -90.64 31.75
C LYS A 5 7.27 -91.50 31.70
N LYS A 6 6.49 -91.38 30.62
CA LYS A 6 5.28 -92.17 30.35
C LYS A 6 5.40 -92.86 29.00
N GLN A 7 4.78 -94.03 28.84
CA GLN A 7 4.74 -94.76 27.58
C GLN A 7 3.44 -94.46 26.82
N PRO A 8 3.39 -94.67 25.49
CA PRO A 8 2.17 -94.46 24.72
C PRO A 8 1.01 -95.34 25.22
N GLY A 9 -0.09 -94.70 25.64
CA GLY A 9 -1.27 -95.36 26.18
C GLY A 9 -1.47 -95.18 27.69
N ASP A 10 -0.51 -94.60 28.40
CA ASP A 10 -0.66 -94.26 29.83
C ASP A 10 -1.47 -92.98 30.02
N ASP A 11 -2.37 -92.98 31.00
CA ASP A 11 -3.12 -91.79 31.41
C ASP A 11 -2.25 -90.86 32.28
N PHE A 12 -2.41 -89.55 32.06
CA PHE A 12 -1.85 -88.53 32.94
C PHE A 12 -2.75 -88.30 34.15
N THR A 13 -2.16 -88.14 35.33
CA THR A 13 -2.90 -87.54 36.44
C THR A 13 -3.19 -86.07 36.14
N ALA A 14 -4.24 -85.51 36.74
CA ALA A 14 -4.62 -84.12 36.50
C ALA A 14 -3.48 -83.13 36.82
N GLU A 15 -2.65 -83.44 37.81
CA GLU A 15 -1.51 -82.60 38.21
C GLU A 15 -0.33 -82.68 37.23
N GLU A 16 -0.07 -83.86 36.65
CA GLU A 16 0.93 -84.05 35.59
C GLU A 16 0.49 -83.40 34.27
N PHE A 17 -0.79 -83.57 33.92
CA PHE A 17 -1.39 -82.95 32.73
C PHE A 17 -1.28 -81.43 32.80
N ASN A 18 -1.64 -80.84 33.94
CA ASN A 18 -1.57 -79.40 34.13
C ASN A 18 -0.12 -78.87 34.04
N LYS A 19 0.87 -79.61 34.56
CA LYS A 19 2.30 -79.24 34.41
C LYS A 19 2.76 -79.25 32.96
N VAL A 20 2.37 -80.25 32.18
CA VAL A 20 2.71 -80.34 30.75
C VAL A 20 2.05 -79.20 29.97
N VAL A 21 0.78 -78.91 30.24
CA VAL A 21 0.04 -77.79 29.61
C VAL A 21 0.69 -76.44 29.93
N THR A 22 1.13 -76.21 31.18
CA THR A 22 1.81 -74.97 31.55
C THR A 22 3.16 -74.80 30.81
N GLU A 23 3.94 -75.86 30.64
CA GLU A 23 5.24 -75.78 29.95
C GLU A 23 5.07 -75.66 28.41
N ILE A 24 4.03 -76.28 27.83
CA ILE A 24 3.68 -76.13 26.40
C ILE A 24 3.20 -74.71 26.10
N ASN A 25 2.31 -74.17 26.93
CA ASN A 25 1.79 -72.81 26.74
C ASN A 25 2.86 -71.72 26.96
N GLY A 26 4.01 -72.06 27.53
CA GLY A 26 5.16 -71.17 27.68
C GLY A 26 6.16 -71.23 26.52
N LYS A 27 6.01 -72.14 25.55
CA LYS A 27 6.91 -72.22 24.38
C LYS A 27 6.32 -71.47 23.19
N VAL A 28 6.88 -70.31 22.89
CA VAL A 28 6.66 -69.60 21.63
C VAL A 28 7.49 -70.28 20.55
N ASP A 29 6.85 -71.07 19.69
CA ASP A 29 7.48 -71.76 18.56
C ASP A 29 7.86 -70.75 17.47
N ALA A 30 9.13 -70.34 17.42
CA ALA A 30 9.69 -69.68 16.25
C ALA A 30 10.04 -70.73 15.18
N VAL A 31 9.06 -71.14 14.36
CA VAL A 31 9.34 -71.95 13.16
C VAL A 31 9.76 -71.03 12.02
N LYS A 32 11.01 -71.16 11.57
CA LYS A 32 11.55 -70.41 10.44
C LYS A 32 10.78 -70.74 9.15
N GLY A 33 9.98 -69.80 8.65
CA GLY A 33 9.28 -69.90 7.36
C GLY A 33 7.74 -69.81 7.39
N LYS A 34 7.10 -69.61 8.55
CA LYS A 34 5.69 -69.21 8.63
C LYS A 34 5.59 -67.75 9.05
N GLY A 35 4.86 -66.94 8.29
CA GLY A 35 4.57 -65.55 8.69
C GLY A 35 3.65 -65.50 9.91
N LEU A 36 3.77 -64.44 10.70
CA LEU A 36 2.95 -64.20 11.90
C LEU A 36 1.46 -64.16 11.55
N SER A 37 0.65 -64.83 12.34
CA SER A 37 -0.81 -64.80 12.32
C SER A 37 -1.35 -63.85 13.40
N SER A 38 -2.60 -63.41 13.26
CA SER A 38 -3.24 -62.48 14.20
C SER A 38 -3.29 -62.98 15.65
N ASN A 39 -3.15 -64.28 15.88
CA ASN A 39 -3.15 -64.87 17.22
C ASN A 39 -1.78 -64.85 17.90
N ASP A 40 -0.71 -64.46 17.19
CA ASP A 40 0.67 -64.46 17.70
C ASP A 40 1.03 -63.17 18.46
N TYR A 41 0.08 -62.24 18.61
CA TYR A 41 0.21 -61.00 19.37
C TYR A 41 -0.60 -61.08 20.68
N THR A 42 -0.04 -60.60 21.79
CA THR A 42 -0.80 -60.40 23.04
C THR A 42 -1.93 -59.39 22.84
N ASP A 43 -2.98 -59.41 23.66
CA ASP A 43 -4.08 -58.43 23.53
C ASP A 43 -3.59 -56.98 23.68
N GLU A 44 -2.51 -56.78 24.44
CA GLU A 44 -1.85 -55.50 24.61
C GLU A 44 -1.04 -55.09 23.36
N GLU A 45 -0.41 -56.04 22.66
CA GLU A 45 0.26 -55.80 21.37
C GLU A 45 -0.75 -55.63 20.23
N LYS A 46 -1.86 -56.37 20.22
CA LYS A 46 -2.99 -56.14 19.30
C LYS A 46 -3.57 -54.75 19.50
N SER A 47 -3.75 -54.31 20.74
CA SER A 47 -4.21 -52.94 21.03
C SER A 47 -3.20 -51.86 20.62
N LYS A 48 -1.88 -52.13 20.73
CA LYS A 48 -0.84 -51.23 20.21
C LYS A 48 -0.80 -51.20 18.68
N VAL A 49 -0.99 -52.33 18.02
CA VAL A 49 -1.05 -52.44 16.55
C VAL A 49 -2.35 -51.84 16.01
N GLU A 50 -3.49 -52.02 16.67
CA GLU A 50 -4.74 -51.31 16.35
C GLU A 50 -4.60 -49.79 16.53
N LYS A 51 -3.98 -49.33 17.64
CA LYS A 51 -3.70 -47.89 17.85
C LYS A 51 -2.71 -47.32 16.84
N ALA A 52 -1.74 -48.11 16.37
CA ALA A 52 -0.81 -47.70 15.32
C ALA A 52 -1.43 -47.79 13.90
N ALA A 53 -2.44 -48.63 13.70
CA ALA A 53 -3.14 -48.83 12.43
C ALA A 53 -4.36 -47.90 12.24
N SER A 54 -4.80 -47.18 13.27
CA SER A 54 -5.92 -46.23 13.22
C SER A 54 -5.55 -44.86 13.80
N ILE A 55 -4.43 -44.27 13.36
CA ILE A 55 -4.15 -42.88 13.67
C ILE A 55 -4.96 -42.03 12.69
N ASP A 56 -6.20 -41.75 13.08
CA ASP A 56 -7.15 -40.91 12.36
C ASP A 56 -6.93 -39.44 12.76
N VAL A 57 -6.99 -38.55 11.76
CA VAL A 57 -6.85 -37.10 11.89
C VAL A 57 -7.82 -36.54 12.95
N ASP A 58 -8.98 -37.16 13.09
CA ASP A 58 -10.03 -36.81 14.05
C ASP A 58 -9.61 -36.94 15.53
N VAL A 59 -8.64 -37.81 15.84
CA VAL A 59 -8.15 -37.99 17.22
C VAL A 59 -7.19 -36.86 17.61
N LEU A 60 -6.33 -36.43 16.68
CA LEU A 60 -5.45 -35.28 16.88
C LEU A 60 -6.26 -33.98 17.00
N LEU A 61 -7.28 -33.82 16.15
CA LEU A 61 -8.22 -32.70 16.18
C LEU A 61 -8.90 -32.54 17.54
N LYS A 62 -9.46 -33.62 18.07
CA LYS A 62 -10.19 -33.61 19.33
C LYS A 62 -9.33 -33.26 20.55
N GLU A 63 -8.06 -33.65 20.51
CA GLU A 63 -7.09 -33.31 21.56
C GLU A 63 -6.71 -31.82 21.52
N ILE A 64 -6.63 -31.23 20.32
CA ILE A 64 -6.43 -29.79 20.13
C ILE A 64 -7.69 -29.01 20.54
N GLU A 65 -8.88 -29.46 20.13
CA GLU A 65 -10.17 -28.84 20.52
C GLU A 65 -10.35 -28.80 22.05
N GLY A 66 -9.95 -29.85 22.77
CA GLY A 66 -10.01 -29.90 24.23
C GLY A 66 -9.07 -28.91 24.93
N LYS A 67 -8.08 -28.36 24.23
CA LYS A 67 -7.14 -27.33 24.72
C LYS A 67 -7.59 -25.91 24.38
N LEU A 68 -8.59 -25.75 23.52
CA LEU A 68 -9.13 -24.45 23.11
C LEU A 68 -10.27 -24.02 24.05
N SER A 69 -10.22 -22.79 24.52
CA SER A 69 -11.31 -22.17 25.27
C SER A 69 -12.15 -21.25 24.38
N SER A 70 -13.47 -21.35 24.47
CA SER A 70 -14.40 -20.55 23.67
C SER A 70 -14.23 -19.06 23.95
N GLY A 71 -13.86 -18.29 22.92
CA GLY A 71 -13.75 -16.82 22.99
C GLY A 71 -12.33 -16.31 23.25
N ASP A 72 -11.37 -17.19 23.51
CA ASP A 72 -9.97 -16.83 23.68
C ASP A 72 -9.23 -16.77 22.34
N VAL A 73 -8.22 -15.89 22.28
CA VAL A 73 -7.36 -15.67 21.12
C VAL A 73 -5.98 -16.25 21.39
N TYR A 74 -5.47 -17.06 20.46
CA TYR A 74 -4.17 -17.73 20.57
C TYR A 74 -3.27 -17.30 19.42
N SER A 75 -2.03 -16.93 19.73
CA SER A 75 -0.97 -16.65 18.76
C SER A 75 -0.57 -17.92 17.99
N LYS A 76 0.07 -17.73 16.83
CA LYS A 76 0.62 -18.84 16.02
C LYS A 76 1.56 -19.74 16.84
N GLU A 77 2.33 -19.15 17.75
CA GLU A 77 3.31 -19.86 18.57
C GLU A 77 2.62 -20.68 19.68
N GLU A 78 1.53 -20.16 20.26
CA GLU A 78 0.70 -20.91 21.22
C GLU A 78 -0.01 -22.10 20.56
N ILE A 79 -0.54 -21.92 19.34
CA ILE A 79 -1.17 -23.01 18.58
C ILE A 79 -0.14 -24.08 18.19
N ASN A 80 1.05 -23.67 17.73
CA ASN A 80 2.12 -24.62 17.42
C ASN A 80 2.55 -25.42 18.67
N THR A 81 2.57 -24.75 19.83
CA THR A 81 2.84 -25.39 21.12
C THR A 81 1.75 -26.42 21.46
N MET A 82 0.46 -26.08 21.26
CA MET A 82 -0.65 -27.01 21.51
C MET A 82 -0.65 -28.23 20.57
N ILE A 83 -0.28 -28.03 19.30
CA ILE A 83 -0.11 -29.13 18.32
C ILE A 83 1.00 -30.07 18.80
N GLU A 84 2.11 -29.50 19.28
CA GLU A 84 3.25 -30.26 19.76
C GLU A 84 2.93 -31.00 21.07
N GLU A 85 2.18 -30.39 21.97
CA GLU A 85 1.67 -31.06 23.17
C GLU A 85 0.69 -32.19 22.84
N ALA A 86 -0.20 -32.00 21.85
CA ALA A 86 -1.13 -33.05 21.38
C ALA A 86 -0.39 -34.20 20.69
N ARG A 87 0.67 -33.90 19.93
CA ARG A 87 1.58 -34.90 19.36
C ARG A 87 2.23 -35.76 20.45
N ILE A 88 2.74 -35.11 21.50
CA ILE A 88 3.36 -35.79 22.64
C ILE A 88 2.33 -36.61 23.42
N SER A 89 1.12 -36.10 23.66
CA SER A 89 0.07 -36.84 24.39
C SER A 89 -0.43 -38.07 23.63
N LEU A 90 -0.41 -38.02 22.30
CA LEU A 90 -0.74 -39.14 21.41
C LEU A 90 0.46 -40.06 21.12
N ASN A 91 1.63 -39.77 21.71
CA ASN A 91 2.85 -40.56 21.58
C ASN A 91 3.31 -40.73 20.11
N LEU A 92 3.10 -39.69 19.30
CA LEU A 92 3.45 -39.65 17.88
C LEU A 92 4.89 -39.18 17.69
N THR A 93 5.67 -39.92 16.89
CA THR A 93 6.98 -39.42 16.43
C THR A 93 6.81 -38.29 15.40
N ASP A 94 7.84 -37.47 15.19
CA ASP A 94 7.80 -36.37 14.20
C ASP A 94 7.55 -36.89 12.78
N GLU A 95 8.14 -38.03 12.43
CA GLU A 95 7.90 -38.73 11.16
C GLU A 95 6.48 -39.28 11.06
N GLN A 96 5.88 -39.76 12.16
CA GLN A 96 4.49 -40.18 12.18
C GLN A 96 3.54 -39.00 12.02
N LEU A 97 3.79 -37.88 12.71
CA LEU A 97 3.01 -36.65 12.55
C LEU A 97 3.10 -36.09 11.12
N ALA A 98 4.29 -36.12 10.51
CA ALA A 98 4.51 -35.71 9.13
C ALA A 98 3.89 -36.68 8.11
N SER A 99 3.77 -37.97 8.46
CA SER A 99 3.16 -39.01 7.60
C SER A 99 1.65 -39.11 7.73
N LEU A 100 1.09 -38.65 8.85
CA LEU A 100 -0.32 -38.33 8.93
C LEU A 100 -0.50 -37.20 7.94
N ASN A 101 -1.20 -37.50 6.85
CA ASN A 101 -1.66 -36.49 5.90
C ASN A 101 -2.78 -35.69 6.59
N VAL A 102 -2.49 -35.15 7.78
CA VAL A 102 -3.36 -34.27 8.55
C VAL A 102 -3.54 -33.10 7.64
N ASN A 103 -4.67 -33.12 6.96
CA ASN A 103 -5.17 -31.94 6.36
C ASN A 103 -5.48 -31.04 7.54
N LEU A 104 -4.48 -30.27 7.99
CA LEU A 104 -4.69 -29.20 8.95
C LEU A 104 -5.48 -28.10 8.26
N THR A 105 -5.74 -28.13 6.95
CA THR A 105 -6.54 -27.14 6.23
C THR A 105 -7.91 -26.87 6.84
N PRO A 106 -8.69 -27.80 7.45
CA PRO A 106 -9.90 -27.47 8.20
C PRO A 106 -9.57 -26.70 9.48
N ILE A 107 -8.59 -27.10 10.29
CA ILE A 107 -8.14 -26.29 11.45
C ILE A 107 -7.48 -25.00 10.99
N GLN A 108 -6.79 -24.95 9.87
CA GLN A 108 -6.12 -23.78 9.31
C GLN A 108 -7.11 -22.92 8.52
N ASN A 109 -8.27 -23.45 8.13
CA ASN A 109 -9.39 -22.72 7.53
C ASN A 109 -10.32 -22.21 8.64
N GLU A 110 -10.52 -22.96 9.72
CA GLU A 110 -11.18 -22.53 10.96
C GLU A 110 -10.26 -21.58 11.75
N LEU A 111 -8.95 -21.80 11.78
CA LEU A 111 -7.92 -20.89 12.32
C LEU A 111 -7.62 -19.77 11.33
N LYS A 112 -7.89 -19.90 10.03
CA LYS A 112 -8.01 -18.73 9.14
C LYS A 112 -9.31 -18.01 9.46
N GLU A 113 -10.43 -18.67 9.73
CA GLU A 113 -11.63 -17.99 10.24
C GLU A 113 -11.42 -17.37 11.63
N ILE A 114 -10.52 -17.91 12.47
CA ILE A 114 -10.16 -17.36 13.78
C ILE A 114 -9.03 -16.30 13.65
N ASN A 115 -8.17 -16.37 12.63
CA ASN A 115 -7.15 -15.35 12.29
C ASN A 115 -7.63 -14.27 11.29
N LEU A 116 -8.82 -14.38 10.69
CA LEU A 116 -9.32 -13.42 9.68
C LEU A 116 -10.31 -12.38 10.24
N PHE A 117 -10.65 -12.45 11.52
CA PHE A 117 -11.57 -11.49 12.11
C PHE A 117 -11.11 -10.93 13.46
N PRO A 118 -10.05 -10.09 13.50
CA PRO A 118 -9.79 -9.23 14.66
C PRO A 118 -10.99 -8.33 15.03
N VAL A 119 -11.94 -8.21 14.10
CA VAL A 119 -13.15 -7.40 14.16
C VAL A 119 -14.43 -8.19 14.46
N LYS A 120 -14.40 -9.52 14.58
CA LYS A 120 -15.60 -10.30 14.91
C LYS A 120 -16.08 -9.93 16.31
N GLY A 121 -17.39 -9.72 16.45
CA GLY A 121 -18.01 -9.25 17.69
C GLY A 121 -17.74 -7.78 18.03
N LYS A 122 -16.96 -7.05 17.23
CA LYS A 122 -16.77 -5.61 17.39
C LYS A 122 -18.00 -4.84 16.95
N THR A 123 -18.24 -3.70 17.56
CA THR A 123 -19.38 -2.83 17.32
C THR A 123 -19.06 -1.76 16.28
N LEU A 124 -19.96 -1.60 15.30
CA LEU A 124 -19.84 -0.62 14.22
C LEU A 124 -20.85 0.51 14.39
N LEU A 125 -20.41 1.76 14.24
CA LEU A 125 -21.25 2.95 14.13
C LEU A 125 -21.07 3.59 12.75
N VAL A 126 -22.15 3.76 11.98
CA VAL A 126 -22.12 4.40 10.66
C VAL A 126 -22.95 5.68 10.64
N LEU A 127 -22.30 6.79 10.30
CA LEU A 127 -22.92 8.08 10.01
C LEU A 127 -22.82 8.36 8.50
N GLY A 128 -23.83 9.01 7.95
CA GLY A 128 -23.81 9.32 6.52
C GLY A 128 -25.15 9.68 5.92
N ASP A 129 -25.25 9.51 4.61
CA ASP A 129 -26.44 9.84 3.82
C ASP A 129 -27.17 8.59 3.25
N SER A 130 -27.96 8.79 2.19
CA SER A 130 -28.74 7.73 1.54
C SER A 130 -27.89 6.61 0.95
N LEU A 131 -26.59 6.83 0.73
CA LEU A 131 -25.67 5.78 0.28
C LEU A 131 -25.45 4.73 1.38
N SER A 132 -25.51 5.14 2.64
CA SER A 132 -25.34 4.26 3.79
C SER A 132 -26.66 3.79 4.39
N SER A 133 -27.75 4.56 4.24
CA SER A 133 -29.11 4.10 4.56
C SER A 133 -30.19 4.99 3.91
N SER A 134 -31.03 4.40 3.04
CA SER A 134 -32.10 5.11 2.36
C SER A 134 -33.30 5.45 3.26
N ASN A 135 -33.61 4.59 4.24
CA ASN A 135 -34.79 4.72 5.11
C ASN A 135 -34.49 5.41 6.46
N GLY A 136 -33.22 5.75 6.72
CA GLY A 136 -32.78 6.37 7.97
C GLY A 136 -32.71 5.38 9.14
N GLY A 137 -31.84 5.66 10.11
CA GLY A 137 -31.78 4.98 11.40
C GLY A 137 -31.56 6.00 12.53
N THR A 138 -31.94 5.64 13.76
CA THR A 138 -31.60 6.43 14.96
C THR A 138 -30.74 5.59 15.90
N MET A 139 -30.14 6.23 16.90
CA MET A 139 -29.38 5.49 17.92
C MET A 139 -30.27 4.47 18.65
N ASP A 140 -31.53 4.79 18.93
CA ASP A 140 -32.45 3.85 19.61
C ASP A 140 -33.12 2.85 18.63
N LYS A 141 -33.16 3.15 17.32
CA LYS A 141 -33.72 2.29 16.26
C LYS A 141 -32.80 2.29 15.05
N PRO A 142 -31.66 1.58 15.11
CA PRO A 142 -30.68 1.60 14.04
C PRO A 142 -31.20 0.91 12.78
N ALA A 143 -30.73 1.36 11.62
CA ALA A 143 -31.00 0.71 10.35
C ALA A 143 -30.07 -0.50 10.15
N VAL A 144 -30.51 -1.48 9.35
CA VAL A 144 -29.73 -2.69 9.01
C VAL A 144 -29.69 -2.91 7.49
N GLY A 145 -29.80 -1.85 6.70
CA GLY A 145 -29.82 -1.88 5.23
C GLY A 145 -28.46 -1.51 4.60
N SER A 146 -28.39 -1.56 3.26
CA SER A 146 -27.25 -1.10 2.45
C SER A 146 -25.97 -1.96 2.55
N TRP A 147 -24.86 -1.46 2.02
CA TRP A 147 -23.52 -2.08 2.09
C TRP A 147 -23.09 -2.39 3.54
N CYS A 148 -23.60 -1.65 4.51
CA CYS A 148 -23.36 -1.86 5.94
C CYS A 148 -23.80 -3.26 6.40
N LYS A 149 -24.91 -3.79 5.84
CA LYS A 149 -25.37 -5.16 6.13
C LYS A 149 -24.40 -6.21 5.61
N VAL A 150 -23.87 -5.99 4.41
CA VAL A 150 -22.88 -6.88 3.78
C VAL A 150 -21.61 -6.88 4.60
N LEU A 151 -21.14 -5.70 5.00
CA LEU A 151 -19.97 -5.54 5.88
C LEU A 151 -20.15 -6.27 7.21
N LYS A 152 -21.26 -6.02 7.92
CA LYS A 152 -21.59 -6.64 9.21
C LYS A 152 -21.55 -8.16 9.12
N ASN A 153 -22.23 -8.72 8.11
CA ASN A 153 -22.29 -10.16 7.92
C ASN A 153 -20.92 -10.75 7.57
N LYS A 154 -20.13 -10.04 6.74
CA LYS A 154 -18.82 -10.54 6.31
C LYS A 154 -17.78 -10.54 7.39
N LEU A 155 -17.79 -9.53 8.26
CA LEU A 155 -16.82 -9.39 9.34
C LEU A 155 -17.30 -9.99 10.66
N GLY A 156 -18.54 -10.50 10.72
CA GLY A 156 -19.13 -11.02 11.94
C GLY A 156 -19.26 -9.97 13.04
N LEU A 157 -19.59 -8.71 12.69
CA LEU A 157 -19.70 -7.61 13.66
C LEU A 157 -20.91 -7.79 14.57
N SER A 158 -20.84 -7.21 15.77
CA SER A 158 -21.85 -7.32 16.82
C SER A 158 -23.24 -6.85 16.37
N ASP A 159 -24.27 -7.47 16.94
CA ASP A 159 -25.65 -7.05 16.78
C ASP A 159 -25.95 -5.67 17.35
N GLU A 160 -25.12 -5.18 18.26
CA GLU A 160 -25.16 -3.82 18.81
C GLU A 160 -24.65 -2.75 17.83
N SER A 161 -24.23 -3.13 16.62
CA SER A 161 -23.83 -2.19 15.58
C SER A 161 -24.99 -1.29 15.14
N ARG A 162 -24.71 0.01 14.96
CA ARG A 162 -25.71 1.05 14.66
C ARG A 162 -25.40 1.75 13.34
N VAL A 163 -26.33 1.67 12.38
CA VAL A 163 -26.34 2.53 11.19
C VAL A 163 -27.37 3.62 11.41
N ILE A 164 -26.90 4.86 11.55
CA ILE A 164 -27.75 6.04 11.78
C ILE A 164 -27.71 7.05 10.63
N ALA A 165 -27.12 6.65 9.50
CA ALA A 165 -27.15 7.41 8.27
C ALA A 165 -28.60 7.73 7.84
N ILE A 166 -28.83 8.92 7.30
CA ILE A 166 -30.15 9.42 6.93
C ILE A 166 -30.14 9.92 5.49
N GLY A 167 -31.10 9.46 4.68
CA GLY A 167 -31.23 9.87 3.29
C GLY A 167 -31.27 11.39 3.11
N GLY A 168 -30.48 11.90 2.16
CA GLY A 168 -30.39 13.33 1.87
C GLY A 168 -29.59 14.16 2.89
N ALA A 169 -28.91 13.52 3.84
CA ALA A 169 -28.05 14.20 4.80
C ALA A 169 -26.90 14.94 4.12
N SER A 170 -26.67 16.18 4.55
CA SER A 170 -25.58 17.03 4.09
C SER A 170 -24.62 17.33 5.24
N LEU A 171 -23.35 17.57 4.96
CA LEU A 171 -22.35 17.92 5.98
C LEU A 171 -22.61 19.30 6.60
N ILE A 172 -22.99 20.24 5.75
CA ILE A 172 -23.40 21.60 6.12
C ILE A 172 -24.84 21.86 5.70
N ASP A 173 -25.52 22.83 6.34
CA ASP A 173 -26.88 23.24 5.98
C ASP A 173 -26.92 23.81 4.54
N LYS A 174 -27.98 23.46 3.80
CA LYS A 174 -28.23 23.92 2.43
C LYS A 174 -28.49 25.44 2.36
N ASN A 175 -28.84 26.07 3.49
CA ASN A 175 -29.13 27.51 3.61
C ASN A 175 -27.97 28.35 4.19
N ASP A 176 -26.84 27.73 4.51
CA ASP A 176 -25.52 28.38 4.57
C ASP A 176 -25.23 29.43 5.68
N THR A 177 -25.68 29.22 6.93
CA THR A 177 -25.44 30.18 8.05
C THR A 177 -24.55 29.70 9.22
N VAL A 178 -24.34 28.40 9.43
CA VAL A 178 -23.61 27.85 10.60
C VAL A 178 -22.85 26.57 10.22
N LEU A 179 -21.64 26.35 10.79
CA LEU A 179 -20.79 25.17 10.52
C LEU A 179 -21.38 23.86 11.07
N ASN A 180 -22.00 23.92 12.25
CA ASN A 180 -22.49 22.78 13.02
C ASN A 180 -23.90 23.04 13.60
N PRO A 181 -24.90 23.35 12.76
CA PRO A 181 -26.21 23.74 13.25
C PRO A 181 -26.85 22.60 14.06
N ILE A 182 -27.41 22.96 15.21
CA ILE A 182 -28.38 22.14 15.94
C ILE A 182 -29.75 22.57 15.42
N LYS A 183 -30.52 21.65 14.86
CA LYS A 183 -31.90 21.92 14.45
C LYS A 183 -32.86 21.20 15.39
N ASP A 184 -33.81 21.94 15.96
CA ASP A 184 -34.72 21.47 17.01
C ASP A 184 -35.74 20.41 16.54
N ASN A 185 -35.66 19.97 15.27
CA ASN A 185 -36.52 18.96 14.68
C ASN A 185 -35.67 17.86 14.01
N TYR A 186 -35.59 16.69 14.64
CA TYR A 186 -34.97 15.46 14.12
C TYR A 186 -35.78 14.79 12.98
N GLY A 187 -36.51 15.58 12.20
CA GLY A 187 -37.34 15.13 11.08
C GLY A 187 -36.58 15.11 9.76
N ALA A 188 -37.04 14.27 8.82
CA ALA A 188 -36.38 14.00 7.53
C ALA A 188 -36.16 15.21 6.59
N SER A 189 -36.64 16.42 6.94
CA SER A 189 -36.46 17.65 6.16
C SER A 189 -35.23 18.48 6.56
N ASP A 190 -34.59 18.17 7.70
CA ASP A 190 -33.49 18.96 8.31
C ASP A 190 -32.23 18.11 8.55
N ASN A 191 -31.86 17.30 7.55
CA ASN A 191 -30.80 16.30 7.65
C ASN A 191 -29.40 16.92 7.44
N VAL A 192 -28.77 17.39 8.51
CA VAL A 192 -27.33 17.68 8.55
C VAL A 192 -26.60 16.61 9.37
N LEU A 193 -25.36 16.30 8.99
CA LEU A 193 -24.56 15.26 9.64
C LEU A 193 -24.25 15.60 11.11
N SER A 194 -24.18 16.89 11.46
CA SER A 194 -24.05 17.36 12.85
C SER A 194 -25.15 16.82 13.76
N ASN A 195 -26.39 16.70 13.27
CA ASN A 195 -27.49 16.14 14.05
C ASN A 195 -27.28 14.65 14.35
N GLN A 196 -26.65 13.89 13.44
CA GLN A 196 -26.29 12.49 13.70
C GLN A 196 -25.23 12.42 14.80
N VAL A 197 -24.20 13.28 14.75
CA VAL A 197 -23.17 13.38 15.80
C VAL A 197 -23.80 13.73 17.16
N TYR A 198 -24.63 14.77 17.23
CA TYR A 198 -25.32 15.13 18.48
C TYR A 198 -26.19 13.99 19.03
N SER A 199 -26.87 13.23 18.16
CA SER A 199 -27.66 12.06 18.59
C SER A 199 -26.80 10.95 19.19
N VAL A 200 -25.57 10.76 18.68
CA VAL A 200 -24.60 9.81 19.24
C VAL A 200 -24.13 10.28 20.62
N LEU A 201 -23.86 11.58 20.78
CA LEU A 201 -23.45 12.16 22.06
C LEU A 201 -24.55 12.08 23.12
N ASP A 202 -25.79 12.42 22.77
CA ASP A 202 -26.96 12.24 23.64
C ASP A 202 -27.13 10.78 24.05
N TYR A 203 -27.00 9.85 23.09
CA TYR A 203 -27.08 8.42 23.38
C TYR A 203 -25.96 7.96 24.32
N LYS A 204 -24.71 8.42 24.15
CA LYS A 204 -23.58 8.15 25.04
C LYS A 204 -23.81 8.72 26.44
N GLN A 205 -24.40 9.89 26.55
CA GLN A 205 -24.76 10.48 27.84
C GLN A 205 -25.80 9.63 28.57
N ARG A 206 -26.81 9.11 27.86
CA ARG A 206 -27.82 8.21 28.41
C ARG A 206 -27.31 6.78 28.65
N ASN A 207 -26.30 6.35 27.90
CA ASN A 207 -25.71 5.01 27.95
C ASN A 207 -24.17 5.14 28.08
N PRO A 208 -23.66 5.42 29.30
CA PRO A 208 -22.24 5.74 29.52
C PRO A 208 -21.27 4.64 29.06
N ASP A 209 -21.70 3.39 29.01
CA ASP A 209 -20.87 2.24 28.60
C ASP A 209 -20.81 2.06 27.08
N TYR A 210 -21.65 2.75 26.31
CA TYR A 210 -21.65 2.62 24.85
C TYR A 210 -20.33 3.14 24.26
N ASN A 211 -19.55 2.27 23.64
CA ASN A 211 -18.30 2.65 22.98
C ASN A 211 -18.15 1.84 21.68
N PRO A 212 -18.40 2.43 20.51
CA PRO A 212 -18.24 1.72 19.25
C PRO A 212 -16.77 1.37 19.03
N ASP A 213 -16.46 0.20 18.51
CA ASP A 213 -15.08 -0.16 18.15
C ASP A 213 -14.67 0.46 16.81
N ILE A 214 -15.63 0.59 15.89
CA ILE A 214 -15.43 1.09 14.52
C ILE A 214 -16.44 2.21 14.25
N ILE A 215 -15.97 3.36 13.78
CA ILE A 215 -16.80 4.48 13.33
C ILE A 215 -16.55 4.70 11.84
N MET A 216 -17.62 4.81 11.06
CA MET A 216 -17.57 5.08 9.63
C MET A 216 -18.38 6.30 9.25
N ILE A 217 -17.81 7.11 8.37
CA ILE A 217 -18.41 8.34 7.90
C ILE A 217 -18.41 8.35 6.38
N MET A 218 -19.59 8.30 5.78
CA MET A 218 -19.77 8.43 4.33
C MET A 218 -20.83 9.50 4.02
N ALA A 219 -20.36 10.70 3.73
CA ALA A 219 -21.20 11.86 3.40
C ALA A 219 -20.48 12.77 2.41
N GLY A 220 -21.21 13.67 1.75
CA GLY A 220 -20.64 14.70 0.86
C GLY A 220 -21.36 14.84 -0.47
N THR A 221 -21.98 13.76 -0.95
CA THR A 221 -22.73 13.72 -2.22
C THR A 221 -23.85 14.77 -2.27
N ASN A 222 -24.50 15.07 -1.14
CA ASN A 222 -25.59 16.06 -1.07
C ASN A 222 -25.13 17.53 -0.97
N ASN A 223 -23.83 17.79 -0.81
CA ASN A 223 -23.28 19.14 -0.65
C ASN A 223 -22.77 19.73 -1.98
N VAL A 224 -22.34 18.89 -2.93
CA VAL A 224 -21.61 19.29 -4.14
C VAL A 224 -22.48 19.82 -5.28
N ASN A 225 -23.37 20.78 -4.98
CA ASN A 225 -24.28 21.38 -5.96
C ASN A 225 -23.84 22.77 -6.46
N THR A 226 -22.60 23.19 -6.19
CA THR A 226 -22.19 24.58 -6.37
C THR A 226 -20.81 24.71 -7.03
N VAL A 227 -20.87 25.14 -8.30
CA VAL A 227 -19.88 25.91 -9.06
C VAL A 227 -18.66 25.14 -9.62
N TYR A 228 -18.48 25.26 -10.93
CA TYR A 228 -17.36 24.75 -11.73
C TYR A 228 -15.99 25.21 -11.19
N PRO A 229 -14.99 24.32 -11.06
CA PRO A 229 -13.60 24.74 -11.11
C PRO A 229 -13.33 25.34 -12.49
N TYR A 230 -12.94 26.60 -12.51
CA TYR A 230 -12.30 27.17 -13.69
C TYR A 230 -10.82 26.87 -13.53
N THR A 231 -10.18 26.33 -14.56
CA THR A 231 -8.74 26.04 -14.63
C THR A 231 -7.83 27.28 -14.52
N HIS A 232 -8.37 28.41 -14.09
CA HIS A 232 -7.73 29.72 -14.00
C HIS A 232 -7.35 30.12 -12.56
N TRP A 233 -7.63 29.29 -11.55
CA TRP A 233 -7.44 29.65 -10.14
C TRP A 233 -6.00 29.45 -9.65
N ASP A 234 -5.31 28.39 -10.09
CA ASP A 234 -3.90 28.17 -9.76
C ASP A 234 -3.03 29.32 -10.31
N THR A 235 -3.40 29.86 -11.47
CA THR A 235 -2.76 31.04 -12.07
C THR A 235 -2.98 32.34 -11.29
N LEU A 236 -4.01 32.44 -10.44
CA LEU A 236 -4.33 33.66 -9.69
C LEU A 236 -3.74 33.66 -8.28
N LEU A 237 -3.51 32.49 -7.67
CA LEU A 237 -3.24 32.40 -6.23
C LEU A 237 -2.08 31.47 -5.85
N GLY A 238 -1.50 30.72 -6.78
CA GLY A 238 -0.48 29.70 -6.47
C GLY A 238 -1.11 28.34 -6.18
N ASP A 239 -0.46 27.49 -5.37
CA ASP A 239 -0.93 26.15 -5.03
C ASP A 239 -2.19 26.22 -4.16
N TRP A 240 -3.34 26.20 -4.83
CA TRP A 240 -4.66 26.26 -4.24
C TRP A 240 -4.94 25.10 -3.27
N ASP A 241 -4.41 23.92 -3.57
CA ASP A 241 -4.61 22.71 -2.77
C ASP A 241 -3.81 22.75 -1.46
N GLU A 242 -2.61 23.33 -1.49
CA GLU A 242 -1.81 23.61 -0.30
C GLU A 242 -2.46 24.68 0.59
N GLN A 243 -2.98 25.76 -0.01
CA GLN A 243 -3.66 26.82 0.73
C GLN A 243 -4.91 26.35 1.46
N MET A 244 -5.73 25.54 0.81
CA MET A 244 -6.92 24.96 1.44
C MET A 244 -6.55 23.94 2.52
N TYR A 245 -5.46 23.19 2.35
CA TYR A 245 -4.95 22.27 3.38
C TYR A 245 -4.46 23.02 4.62
N ASN A 246 -3.63 24.06 4.46
CA ASN A 246 -3.13 24.88 5.57
C ASN A 246 -4.26 25.55 6.37
N TYR A 247 -5.38 25.88 5.71
CA TYR A 247 -6.57 26.38 6.37
C TYR A 247 -7.25 25.34 7.26
N VAL A 248 -7.36 24.08 6.81
CA VAL A 248 -7.89 22.97 7.63
C VAL A 248 -7.10 22.82 8.92
N LEU A 249 -5.78 23.01 8.87
CA LEU A 249 -4.87 22.79 10.00
C LEU A 249 -4.93 23.90 11.04
N ASN A 250 -4.94 25.17 10.62
CA ASN A 250 -4.55 26.27 11.51
C ASN A 250 -5.69 27.02 12.21
N ASP A 251 -6.97 26.76 11.87
CA ASP A 251 -8.18 27.51 12.36
C ASP A 251 -8.09 29.05 12.26
N ASN A 252 -7.02 29.54 11.63
CA ASN A 252 -6.74 30.93 11.41
C ASN A 252 -7.30 31.28 10.04
N ASP A 253 -8.13 32.31 10.01
CA ASP A 253 -8.55 32.95 8.78
C ASP A 253 -7.32 33.50 8.05
N TYR A 254 -6.71 32.66 7.22
CA TYR A 254 -5.75 33.12 6.23
C TYR A 254 -6.50 34.08 5.31
N LYS A 255 -6.17 35.37 5.43
CA LYS A 255 -6.76 36.45 4.65
C LYS A 255 -6.20 36.41 3.23
N LEU A 256 -6.69 35.49 2.40
CA LEU A 256 -6.56 35.66 0.95
C LEU A 256 -7.22 36.99 0.58
N PRO A 257 -6.55 37.86 -0.19
CA PRO A 257 -7.04 39.20 -0.47
C PRO A 257 -8.46 39.14 -1.05
N ASP A 258 -9.36 39.98 -0.52
CA ASP A 258 -10.66 40.20 -1.14
C ASP A 258 -10.43 40.98 -2.44
N ILE A 259 -10.44 40.25 -3.55
CA ILE A 259 -10.35 40.87 -4.86
C ILE A 259 -11.77 41.36 -5.19
N ASN A 260 -11.89 42.64 -5.53
CA ASN A 260 -13.17 43.26 -5.92
C ASN A 260 -13.13 43.59 -7.41
N THR A 261 -13.73 42.73 -8.26
CA THR A 261 -14.32 43.00 -9.61
C THR A 261 -14.55 41.69 -10.43
N SER A 262 -15.66 41.62 -11.21
CA SER A 262 -16.13 40.55 -12.13
C SER A 262 -16.95 39.35 -11.56
N ASP A 263 -17.82 38.77 -12.40
CA ASP A 263 -18.70 37.62 -12.09
C ASP A 263 -17.94 36.33 -11.72
N GLY A 264 -16.79 36.10 -12.35
CA GLY A 264 -15.94 34.93 -12.07
C GLY A 264 -15.42 34.94 -10.63
N LEU A 265 -15.15 36.12 -10.10
CA LEU A 265 -14.61 36.30 -8.76
C LEU A 265 -15.67 36.15 -7.65
N THR A 266 -16.91 36.55 -7.93
CA THR A 266 -18.06 36.26 -7.04
C THR A 266 -18.30 34.75 -6.93
N ARG A 267 -18.15 34.01 -8.03
CA ARG A 267 -18.23 32.54 -8.05
C ARG A 267 -17.11 31.91 -7.23
N TYR A 268 -15.90 32.45 -7.31
CA TYR A 268 -14.76 32.03 -6.52
C TYR A 268 -14.93 32.27 -5.01
N ASN A 269 -15.33 33.47 -4.59
CA ASN A 269 -15.53 33.76 -3.16
C ASN A 269 -16.64 32.90 -2.54
N ARG A 270 -17.68 32.55 -3.32
CA ARG A 270 -18.70 31.57 -2.92
C ARG A 270 -18.13 30.16 -2.77
N LEU A 271 -17.34 29.69 -3.73
CA LEU A 271 -16.70 28.38 -3.69
C LEU A 271 -15.72 28.24 -2.52
N LYS A 272 -14.88 29.27 -2.30
CA LYS A 272 -13.98 29.39 -1.14
C LYS A 272 -14.74 29.24 0.16
N THR A 273 -15.79 30.05 0.37
CA THR A 273 -16.60 30.04 1.60
C THR A 273 -17.28 28.68 1.82
N PHE A 274 -17.83 28.11 0.75
CA PHE A 274 -18.46 26.81 0.79
C PHE A 274 -17.46 25.69 1.18
N ARG A 275 -16.29 25.64 0.55
CA ARG A 275 -15.24 24.64 0.84
C ARG A 275 -14.69 24.79 2.26
N LYS A 276 -14.47 26.02 2.74
CA LYS A 276 -14.10 26.29 4.13
C LYS A 276 -15.07 25.62 5.10
N LYS A 277 -16.38 25.81 4.88
CA LYS A 277 -17.41 25.22 5.74
C LYS A 277 -17.47 23.71 5.63
N LEU A 278 -17.36 23.18 4.42
CA LEU A 278 -17.38 21.74 4.17
C LEU A 278 -16.25 21.01 4.90
N TYR A 279 -15.01 21.49 4.76
CA TYR A 279 -13.85 20.87 5.40
C TYR A 279 -13.86 21.08 6.92
N GLY A 280 -14.26 22.26 7.39
CA GLY A 280 -14.48 22.53 8.81
C GLY A 280 -15.51 21.58 9.44
N ALA A 281 -16.59 21.25 8.72
CA ALA A 281 -17.59 20.29 9.21
C ALA A 281 -17.04 18.85 9.33
N TYR A 282 -16.22 18.39 8.38
CA TYR A 282 -15.54 17.09 8.49
C TYR A 282 -14.57 17.06 9.68
N ARG A 283 -13.73 18.10 9.80
CA ARG A 283 -12.79 18.29 10.91
C ARG A 283 -13.54 18.22 12.25
N TRP A 284 -14.53 19.08 12.45
CA TRP A 284 -15.30 19.16 13.69
C TRP A 284 -15.93 17.81 14.05
N MET A 285 -16.50 17.10 13.08
CA MET A 285 -17.12 15.80 13.31
C MET A 285 -16.09 14.75 13.75
N ILE A 286 -14.95 14.67 13.06
CA ILE A 286 -13.87 13.74 13.40
C ILE A 286 -13.35 14.03 14.80
N GLU A 287 -13.03 15.30 15.09
CA GLU A 287 -12.58 15.74 16.41
C GLU A 287 -13.60 15.40 17.51
N THR A 288 -14.88 15.68 17.26
CA THR A 288 -15.96 15.42 18.23
C THR A 288 -16.10 13.93 18.51
N LEU A 289 -16.08 13.09 17.47
CA LEU A 289 -16.22 11.65 17.61
C LEU A 289 -15.01 11.03 18.29
N LEU A 290 -13.79 11.39 17.90
CA LEU A 290 -12.56 10.91 18.54
C LEU A 290 -12.46 11.38 19.99
N THR A 291 -12.88 12.61 20.31
CA THR A 291 -12.88 13.11 21.70
C THR A 291 -13.79 12.29 22.60
N ASN A 292 -14.94 11.85 22.11
CA ASN A 292 -15.94 11.13 22.90
C ASN A 292 -15.78 9.61 22.84
N PHE A 293 -15.13 9.10 21.79
CA PHE A 293 -14.86 7.69 21.57
C PHE A 293 -13.38 7.51 21.23
N PRO A 294 -12.50 7.77 22.22
CA PRO A 294 -11.07 7.84 22.00
C PRO A 294 -10.47 6.51 21.60
N ASN A 295 -11.15 5.37 21.79
CA ASN A 295 -10.63 4.05 21.45
C ASN A 295 -11.25 3.48 20.16
N SER A 296 -12.03 4.28 19.43
CA SER A 296 -12.65 3.84 18.19
C SER A 296 -11.70 4.01 17.01
N MET A 297 -11.70 3.04 16.10
CA MET A 297 -11.09 3.23 14.78
C MET A 297 -12.05 4.00 13.88
N LEU A 298 -11.63 5.17 13.40
CA LEU A 298 -12.45 6.04 12.54
C LEU A 298 -12.03 5.93 11.08
N TYR A 299 -13.02 5.68 10.22
CA TYR A 299 -12.89 5.57 8.77
C TYR A 299 -13.68 6.68 8.08
N VAL A 300 -13.00 7.52 7.31
CA VAL A 300 -13.59 8.51 6.41
C VAL A 300 -13.69 7.89 5.02
N MET A 301 -14.91 7.75 4.51
CA MET A 301 -15.17 7.07 3.24
C MET A 301 -15.39 8.10 2.14
N SER A 302 -14.87 7.84 0.94
CA SER A 302 -15.11 8.70 -0.21
C SER A 302 -16.60 8.66 -0.63
N PRO A 303 -17.27 9.81 -0.79
CA PRO A 303 -18.65 9.86 -1.27
C PRO A 303 -18.76 9.45 -2.74
N LEU A 304 -19.92 8.91 -3.13
CA LEU A 304 -20.16 8.48 -4.51
C LEU A 304 -20.71 9.62 -5.37
N GLN A 305 -20.43 9.57 -6.68
CA GLN A 305 -20.93 10.55 -7.64
C GLN A 305 -22.42 10.32 -7.97
N ASN A 306 -23.12 11.42 -8.25
CA ASN A 306 -24.51 11.44 -8.68
C ASN A 306 -24.62 11.73 -10.19
N GLY A 307 -25.26 10.82 -10.94
CA GLY A 307 -25.44 10.87 -12.39
C GLY A 307 -26.47 11.89 -12.90
N ASN A 308 -27.23 12.57 -12.04
CA ASN A 308 -28.22 13.58 -12.45
C ASN A 308 -27.62 15.00 -12.58
N GLY A 309 -26.30 15.13 -12.75
CA GLY A 309 -25.60 16.42 -12.84
C GLY A 309 -25.49 17.18 -11.50
N ARG A 310 -25.92 16.57 -10.39
CA ARG A 310 -25.79 17.09 -9.02
C ARG A 310 -24.60 16.46 -8.31
N GLY A 311 -23.39 16.72 -8.79
CA GLY A 311 -22.16 16.15 -8.23
C GLY A 311 -20.96 16.19 -9.16
N LEU A 312 -20.94 17.15 -10.08
CA LEU A 312 -19.97 17.24 -11.17
C LEU A 312 -18.52 17.46 -10.70
N ASN A 313 -18.28 17.72 -9.41
CA ASN A 313 -16.96 18.05 -8.85
C ASN A 313 -16.59 17.25 -7.58
N ILE A 314 -17.24 16.11 -7.32
CA ILE A 314 -16.95 15.31 -6.11
C ILE A 314 -15.48 14.82 -6.05
N PHE A 315 -14.80 14.74 -7.21
CA PHE A 315 -13.39 14.35 -7.33
C PHE A 315 -12.42 15.30 -6.64
N GLU A 316 -12.74 16.59 -6.61
CA GLU A 316 -11.91 17.57 -5.90
C GLU A 316 -11.93 17.30 -4.38
N LEU A 317 -13.02 16.70 -3.87
CA LEU A 317 -13.16 16.43 -2.43
C LEU A 317 -12.25 15.29 -1.98
N TYR A 318 -12.00 14.29 -2.83
CA TYR A 318 -11.27 13.07 -2.48
C TYR A 318 -9.86 13.31 -1.90
N PRO A 319 -8.95 14.05 -2.56
CA PRO A 319 -7.62 14.30 -2.01
C PRO A 319 -7.66 15.07 -0.70
N HIS A 320 -8.64 15.95 -0.50
CA HIS A 320 -8.77 16.71 0.75
C HIS A 320 -9.33 15.88 1.90
N LEU A 321 -10.31 15.00 1.65
CA LEU A 321 -10.80 14.06 2.67
C LEU A 321 -9.70 13.10 3.13
N LYS A 322 -8.88 12.63 2.18
CA LYS A 322 -7.71 11.83 2.49
C LYS A 322 -6.74 12.61 3.38
N LYS A 323 -6.36 13.83 2.98
CA LYS A 323 -5.50 14.72 3.79
C LYS A 323 -6.05 14.99 5.20
N ILE A 324 -7.37 15.20 5.34
CA ILE A 324 -8.04 15.36 6.65
C ILE A 324 -7.96 14.07 7.48
N ALA A 325 -8.27 12.93 6.87
CA ALA A 325 -8.21 11.64 7.56
C ALA A 325 -6.78 11.34 8.04
N ASP A 326 -5.79 11.54 7.16
CA ASP A 326 -4.36 11.34 7.46
C ASP A 326 -3.91 12.23 8.63
N PHE A 327 -4.33 13.51 8.65
CA PHE A 327 -4.01 14.45 9.72
C PHE A 327 -4.52 13.98 11.09
N TYR A 328 -5.75 13.48 11.16
CA TYR A 328 -6.31 12.91 12.40
C TYR A 328 -5.93 11.44 12.64
N SER A 329 -4.98 10.91 11.86
CA SER A 329 -4.59 9.49 11.88
C SER A 329 -5.74 8.49 11.65
N CYS A 330 -6.86 8.96 11.10
CA CYS A 330 -7.98 8.16 10.65
C CYS A 330 -7.63 7.42 9.35
N TYR A 331 -8.47 6.44 8.97
CA TYR A 331 -8.34 5.77 7.69
C TYR A 331 -9.19 6.45 6.62
N TYR A 332 -8.64 6.60 5.42
CA TYR A 332 -9.40 7.00 4.24
C TYR A 332 -9.75 5.78 3.39
N VAL A 333 -11.04 5.55 3.15
CA VAL A 333 -11.54 4.43 2.35
C VAL A 333 -12.06 4.94 1.01
N ASP A 334 -11.29 4.73 -0.06
CA ASP A 334 -11.69 5.18 -1.38
C ASP A 334 -12.76 4.26 -2.02
N CYS A 335 -14.01 4.43 -1.61
CA CYS A 335 -15.12 3.67 -2.16
C CYS A 335 -15.44 4.05 -3.61
N ALA A 336 -15.26 5.31 -3.99
CA ALA A 336 -15.52 5.79 -5.34
C ALA A 336 -14.55 5.24 -6.38
N GLY A 337 -13.25 5.18 -6.07
CA GLY A 337 -12.22 4.66 -6.96
C GLY A 337 -12.09 3.14 -6.96
N GLU A 338 -12.19 2.51 -5.78
CA GLU A 338 -11.66 1.14 -5.58
C GLU A 338 -12.73 0.09 -5.27
N SER A 339 -13.99 0.48 -5.04
CA SER A 339 -15.06 -0.51 -4.73
C SER A 339 -15.52 -1.33 -5.93
N GLY A 340 -15.10 -0.96 -7.15
CA GLY A 340 -15.60 -1.54 -8.40
C GLY A 340 -16.93 -0.95 -8.88
N LEU A 341 -17.43 0.11 -8.23
CA LEU A 341 -18.63 0.85 -8.62
C LEU A 341 -18.32 2.07 -9.53
N SER A 342 -17.16 2.10 -10.20
CA SER A 342 -16.51 3.32 -10.71
C SER A 342 -17.23 4.04 -11.89
N TYR A 343 -16.88 5.33 -11.99
CA TYR A 343 -17.27 6.49 -12.83
C TYR A 343 -18.23 6.35 -14.05
N PHE A 344 -18.17 5.32 -14.89
CA PHE A 344 -18.85 5.34 -16.21
C PHE A 344 -20.27 4.79 -16.23
N THR A 345 -20.79 4.32 -15.09
CA THR A 345 -22.16 3.81 -14.98
C THR A 345 -23.21 4.91 -14.77
N ASN A 346 -22.99 6.16 -15.22
CA ASN A 346 -23.89 7.29 -14.91
C ASN A 346 -24.18 8.26 -16.06
N MET A 347 -23.79 7.96 -17.31
CA MET A 347 -24.22 8.76 -18.47
C MET A 347 -25.48 8.19 -19.13
N ARG A 348 -26.61 8.85 -18.87
CA ARG A 348 -27.93 8.55 -19.42
C ARG A 348 -27.86 8.40 -20.95
N LYS A 349 -28.02 7.19 -21.49
CA LYS A 349 -28.26 6.99 -22.92
C LYS A 349 -29.76 6.92 -23.19
N ASP A 350 -30.15 7.60 -24.25
CA ASP A 350 -31.49 7.86 -24.77
C ASP A 350 -32.58 6.83 -24.36
N LYS A 351 -33.46 7.26 -23.44
CA LYS A 351 -34.76 6.66 -23.05
C LYS A 351 -34.76 5.44 -22.10
N GLY A 352 -33.77 5.23 -21.24
CA GLY A 352 -33.89 4.30 -20.10
C GLY A 352 -32.61 4.12 -19.25
N TRP A 353 -32.74 3.58 -18.03
CA TRP A 353 -31.61 3.11 -17.21
C TRP A 353 -31.34 1.63 -17.57
N ASP A 354 -30.12 1.27 -17.97
CA ASP A 354 -29.78 -0.10 -18.38
C ASP A 354 -29.58 -1.04 -17.17
N LYS A 355 -29.89 -2.33 -17.32
CA LYS A 355 -29.80 -3.36 -16.26
C LYS A 355 -28.36 -3.76 -15.89
N GLN A 356 -27.35 -3.16 -16.51
CA GLN A 356 -25.93 -3.44 -16.29
C GLN A 356 -25.30 -2.52 -15.23
N TRP A 357 -26.09 -1.67 -14.58
CA TRP A 357 -25.60 -0.60 -13.72
C TRP A 357 -25.82 -0.98 -12.27
N TYR A 358 -24.76 -0.99 -11.48
CA TYR A 358 -24.79 -1.23 -10.03
C TYR A 358 -25.49 -0.11 -9.24
N THR A 359 -26.31 0.72 -9.91
CA THR A 359 -27.13 1.81 -9.35
C THR A 359 -28.54 1.76 -9.96
N TYR A 360 -29.57 2.14 -9.19
CA TYR A 360 -30.96 2.09 -9.68
C TYR A 360 -31.53 3.43 -10.17
N ASP A 361 -30.90 4.56 -9.83
CA ASP A 361 -31.32 5.91 -10.22
C ASP A 361 -30.15 6.83 -10.62
N GLY A 362 -28.99 6.21 -10.89
CA GLY A 362 -27.75 6.89 -11.21
C GLY A 362 -27.06 7.54 -10.01
N THR A 363 -27.51 7.34 -8.78
CA THR A 363 -26.84 7.85 -7.57
C THR A 363 -26.71 6.76 -6.52
N HIS A 364 -27.80 6.03 -6.30
CA HIS A 364 -27.90 5.06 -5.23
C HIS A 364 -27.54 3.66 -5.73
N PRO A 365 -26.58 2.97 -5.09
CA PRO A 365 -26.22 1.62 -5.46
C PRO A 365 -27.40 0.66 -5.30
N ASP A 366 -27.59 -0.20 -6.30
CA ASP A 366 -28.55 -1.31 -6.25
C ASP A 366 -28.01 -2.45 -5.37
N SER A 367 -28.75 -3.54 -5.22
CA SER A 367 -28.35 -4.66 -4.37
C SER A 367 -26.94 -5.20 -4.69
N ASN A 368 -26.54 -5.21 -5.95
CA ASN A 368 -25.22 -5.69 -6.37
C ASN A 368 -24.14 -4.63 -6.07
N GLY A 369 -24.43 -3.35 -6.28
CA GLY A 369 -23.53 -2.25 -5.91
C GLY A 369 -23.28 -2.16 -4.41
N GLN A 370 -24.32 -2.40 -3.60
CA GLN A 370 -24.18 -2.49 -2.14
C GLN A 370 -23.29 -3.66 -1.72
N ILE A 371 -23.33 -4.79 -2.43
CA ILE A 371 -22.44 -5.94 -2.20
C ILE A 371 -20.99 -5.58 -2.55
N LEU A 372 -20.75 -4.89 -3.67
CA LEU A 372 -19.42 -4.46 -4.08
C LEU A 372 -18.76 -3.55 -3.03
N ILE A 373 -19.47 -2.49 -2.62
CA ILE A 373 -18.99 -1.57 -1.58
C ILE A 373 -18.74 -2.33 -0.28
N GLY A 374 -19.70 -3.14 0.18
CA GLY A 374 -19.56 -3.89 1.44
C GLY A 374 -18.39 -4.87 1.43
N ASN A 375 -18.13 -5.55 0.30
CA ASN A 375 -16.99 -6.45 0.14
C ASN A 375 -15.65 -5.70 0.18
N TYR A 376 -15.56 -4.60 -0.56
CA TYR A 376 -14.36 -3.78 -0.60
C TYR A 376 -14.03 -3.23 0.78
N VAL A 377 -15.01 -2.63 1.45
CA VAL A 377 -14.84 -2.07 2.80
C VAL A 377 -14.46 -3.17 3.80
N ALA A 378 -15.07 -4.36 3.71
CA ALA A 378 -14.71 -5.49 4.57
C ALA A 378 -13.22 -5.87 4.42
N LYS A 379 -12.76 -5.99 3.17
CA LYS A 379 -11.37 -6.28 2.86
C LYS A 379 -10.42 -5.16 3.32
N PHE A 380 -10.84 -3.91 3.19
CA PHE A 380 -10.08 -2.76 3.65
C PHE A 380 -9.89 -2.78 5.17
N ILE A 381 -10.96 -3.02 5.94
CA ILE A 381 -10.88 -3.12 7.41
C ILE A 381 -9.98 -4.30 7.81
N GLN A 382 -10.16 -5.47 7.19
CA GLN A 382 -9.36 -6.65 7.50
C GLN A 382 -7.85 -6.40 7.36
N ARG A 383 -7.45 -5.59 6.37
CA ARG A 383 -6.06 -5.19 6.19
C ARG A 383 -5.63 -4.19 7.26
N THR A 384 -6.42 -3.14 7.45
CA THR A 384 -6.02 -1.96 8.21
C THR A 384 -6.14 -2.10 9.72
N TYR A 385 -7.00 -2.99 10.23
CA TYR A 385 -7.25 -3.15 11.66
C TYR A 385 -6.01 -3.64 12.45
N PHE A 386 -5.04 -4.28 11.78
CA PHE A 386 -3.78 -4.72 12.39
C PHE A 386 -2.63 -3.72 12.22
N ASP A 387 -2.71 -2.80 11.24
CA ASP A 387 -1.59 -1.93 10.85
C ASP A 387 -1.44 -0.69 11.74
N LYS A 388 -2.55 -0.13 12.23
CA LYS A 388 -2.54 0.81 13.35
C LYS A 388 -3.34 0.18 14.47
N GLY A 389 -2.71 -0.03 15.62
CA GLY A 389 -3.44 -0.38 16.83
C GLY A 389 -4.56 0.63 17.12
N THR A 390 -5.37 0.32 18.15
CA THR A 390 -6.46 1.18 18.64
C THR A 390 -5.99 2.64 18.65
N ILE A 391 -6.59 3.48 17.81
CA ILE A 391 -6.39 4.93 17.88
C ILE A 391 -6.84 5.27 19.29
N SER A 392 -5.92 5.73 20.14
CA SER A 392 -6.28 6.54 21.28
C SER A 392 -6.49 7.94 20.72
N ALA A 393 -7.59 8.61 21.01
CA ALA A 393 -7.56 10.06 21.00
C ALA A 393 -6.58 10.45 22.10
N THR A 394 -5.31 10.46 21.75
CA THR A 394 -4.43 11.46 22.28
C THR A 394 -5.07 12.75 21.81
N LYS A 395 -5.89 13.34 22.69
CA LYS A 395 -5.80 14.78 22.82
C LYS A 395 -4.30 14.99 23.00
N ILE A 396 -3.62 15.42 21.94
CA ILE A 396 -2.37 16.12 22.15
C ILE A 396 -2.83 17.23 23.06
N ASP A 397 -2.53 17.10 24.36
CA ASP A 397 -2.67 18.22 25.25
C ASP A 397 -1.99 19.37 24.52
N GLN A 398 -2.68 20.50 24.42
CA GLN A 398 -1.97 21.71 24.08
C GLN A 398 -0.88 21.89 25.13
N GLU A 399 0.32 21.51 24.75
CA GLU A 399 1.61 22.18 24.84
C GLU A 399 2.62 21.10 24.43
N GLU A 400 3.32 21.20 23.31
CA GLU A 400 4.00 22.40 22.88
C GLU A 400 3.16 23.23 21.91
N THR A 401 2.94 24.49 22.29
CA THR A 401 2.75 25.53 21.27
C THR A 401 3.95 25.37 20.34
N ILE A 402 3.77 24.84 19.14
CA ILE A 402 4.83 24.87 18.13
C ILE A 402 4.98 26.35 17.79
N THR A 403 5.85 27.03 18.53
CA THR A 403 6.16 28.42 18.27
C THR A 403 6.91 28.43 16.95
N TYR A 404 6.33 29.06 15.94
CA TYR A 404 7.07 29.33 14.72
C TYR A 404 7.80 30.64 14.87
N HIS A 405 9.08 30.60 14.57
CA HIS A 405 9.88 31.79 14.44
C HIS A 405 10.08 32.12 12.97
N GLN A 406 9.94 33.39 12.64
CA GLN A 406 10.14 33.90 11.30
C GLN A 406 11.60 34.22 11.10
N ILE A 407 12.19 33.66 10.06
CA ILE A 407 13.48 34.07 9.53
C ILE A 407 13.22 34.87 8.27
N THR A 408 13.48 36.17 8.32
CA THR A 408 13.37 37.03 7.16
C THR A 408 14.75 37.22 6.55
N THR A 409 14.93 36.71 5.33
CA THR A 409 16.15 36.90 4.55
C THR A 409 15.91 37.94 3.47
N GLN A 410 16.91 38.78 3.25
CA GLN A 410 16.88 39.82 2.25
C GLN A 410 18.26 40.12 1.70
N ILE A 411 18.29 40.75 0.53
CA ILE A 411 19.51 41.30 -0.07
C ILE A 411 19.47 42.81 0.13
N ALA A 412 20.55 43.39 0.67
CA ALA A 412 20.60 44.80 1.10
C ALA A 412 20.22 45.81 0.00
N ASN A 413 20.50 45.45 -1.26
CA ASN A 413 20.35 46.32 -2.43
C ASN A 413 19.13 46.00 -3.33
N GLY A 414 18.15 45.22 -2.85
CA GLY A 414 16.89 44.94 -3.56
C GLY A 414 16.75 43.50 -4.09
N ASP A 415 15.75 43.28 -4.96
CA ASP A 415 15.19 41.99 -5.36
C ASP A 415 16.21 40.86 -5.63
N ASN A 416 15.78 39.62 -5.31
CA ASN A 416 16.53 38.39 -5.58
C ASN A 416 17.01 38.34 -7.04
N GLY A 417 18.33 38.32 -7.25
CA GLY A 417 18.95 38.31 -8.58
C GLY A 417 19.88 39.48 -8.88
N ILE A 418 19.90 40.55 -8.08
CA ILE A 418 20.91 41.61 -8.20
C ILE A 418 22.11 41.29 -7.28
N GLY A 419 23.30 41.16 -7.86
CA GLY A 419 24.56 40.83 -7.14
C GLY A 419 24.68 39.37 -6.70
N GLY A 420 23.58 38.70 -6.36
CA GLY A 420 23.53 37.28 -6.04
C GLY A 420 22.11 36.79 -5.76
N THR A 421 22.00 35.54 -5.31
CA THR A 421 20.72 34.88 -4.98
C THR A 421 20.80 34.15 -3.64
N LEU A 422 19.63 34.05 -2.99
CA LEU A 422 19.41 33.20 -1.81
C LEU A 422 18.43 32.09 -2.18
N ASP A 423 18.71 30.85 -1.80
CA ASP A 423 17.80 29.70 -2.01
C ASP A 423 16.53 29.78 -1.14
N LYS A 424 16.64 30.40 0.03
CA LYS A 424 15.57 30.73 0.96
C LYS A 424 15.41 32.25 1.04
N TYR A 425 14.94 32.89 -0.03
CA TYR A 425 14.68 34.34 -0.08
C TYR A 425 13.29 34.68 0.50
N GLY A 426 13.20 35.73 1.32
CA GLY A 426 11.95 36.20 1.90
C GLY A 426 11.72 35.72 3.33
N THR A 427 10.47 35.63 3.76
CA THR A 427 10.14 35.21 5.13
C THR A 427 9.84 33.71 5.17
N ILE A 428 10.62 32.97 5.96
CA ILE A 428 10.51 31.52 6.16
C ILE A 428 10.11 31.25 7.61
N SER A 429 9.07 30.43 7.81
CA SER A 429 8.69 29.95 9.14
C SER A 429 9.51 28.72 9.50
N VAL A 430 10.12 28.75 10.69
CA VAL A 430 10.91 27.65 11.26
C VAL A 430 10.32 27.29 12.61
N ILE A 431 10.21 25.99 12.90
CA ILE A 431 9.72 25.48 14.18
C ILE A 431 10.72 25.84 15.28
N GLU A 432 10.25 26.24 16.46
CA GLU A 432 11.10 26.48 17.64
C GLU A 432 11.96 25.26 17.96
N GLY A 433 13.28 25.45 18.08
CA GLY A 433 14.27 24.39 18.29
C GLY A 433 14.84 23.78 17.00
N GLU A 434 14.20 23.96 15.84
CA GLU A 434 14.71 23.47 14.56
C GLU A 434 15.80 24.39 13.97
N SER A 435 16.50 23.89 12.94
CA SER A 435 17.57 24.64 12.28
C SER A 435 17.24 24.94 10.81
N LEU A 436 17.59 26.13 10.32
CA LEU A 436 17.44 26.54 8.92
C LEU A 436 18.78 26.93 8.32
N THR A 437 19.14 26.29 7.21
CA THR A 437 20.30 26.68 6.41
C THR A 437 19.86 27.52 5.22
N VAL A 438 20.47 28.69 5.04
CA VAL A 438 20.33 29.58 3.89
C VAL A 438 21.61 29.49 3.06
N ASN A 439 21.50 29.09 1.80
CA ASN A 439 22.60 29.07 0.85
C ASN A 439 22.64 30.38 0.04
N ILE A 440 23.83 30.95 -0.06
CA ILE A 440 24.10 32.23 -0.73
C ILE A 440 24.92 31.95 -1.99
N THR A 441 24.44 32.42 -3.13
CA THR A 441 25.14 32.29 -4.41
C THR A 441 25.39 33.67 -5.00
N PRO A 442 26.62 34.22 -4.94
CA PRO A 442 26.97 35.44 -5.67
C PRO A 442 26.81 35.23 -7.18
N ASN A 443 26.34 36.27 -7.87
CA ASN A 443 26.34 36.28 -9.32
C ASN A 443 27.77 36.47 -9.85
N GLU A 444 27.97 36.16 -11.13
CA GLU A 444 29.26 36.36 -11.78
C GLU A 444 29.73 37.82 -11.68
N GLY A 445 30.98 38.02 -11.25
CA GLY A 445 31.57 39.35 -11.05
C GLY A 445 31.21 40.03 -9.72
N TYR A 446 30.52 39.33 -8.81
CA TYR A 446 30.19 39.82 -7.47
C TYR A 446 30.74 38.88 -6.38
N GLU A 447 31.03 39.45 -5.21
CA GLU A 447 31.35 38.70 -4.01
C GLU A 447 30.47 39.17 -2.83
N ILE A 448 30.32 38.33 -1.81
CA ILE A 448 29.61 38.68 -0.59
C ILE A 448 30.47 39.71 0.15
N SER A 449 30.00 40.94 0.28
CA SER A 449 30.72 41.96 1.07
C SER A 449 30.43 41.81 2.55
N GLU A 450 29.20 41.49 2.91
CA GLU A 450 28.77 41.38 4.30
C GLU A 450 27.56 40.44 4.45
N ILE A 451 27.50 39.75 5.58
CA ILE A 451 26.31 39.03 6.03
C ILE A 451 25.97 39.59 7.41
N ILE A 452 24.78 40.13 7.57
CA ILE A 452 24.28 40.71 8.81
C ILE A 452 23.16 39.82 9.31
N VAL A 453 23.33 39.23 10.49
CA VAL A 453 22.31 38.42 11.16
C VAL A 453 21.90 39.14 12.43
N ASP A 454 20.60 39.45 12.54
CA ASP A 454 20.02 40.20 13.67
C ASP A 454 20.76 41.50 14.00
N GLY A 455 21.21 42.20 12.94
CA GLY A 455 21.95 43.45 13.06
C GLY A 455 23.45 43.30 13.36
N VAL A 456 23.99 42.07 13.43
CA VAL A 456 25.41 41.80 13.70
C VAL A 456 26.08 41.18 12.48
N SER A 457 27.22 41.73 12.07
CA SER A 457 28.03 41.17 10.98
C SER A 457 28.62 39.82 11.38
N VAL A 458 28.36 38.79 10.58
CA VAL A 458 28.89 37.43 10.77
C VAL A 458 29.97 37.12 9.73
N ALA A 459 30.65 35.99 9.91
CA ALA A 459 31.68 35.56 8.97
C ALA A 459 31.11 35.33 7.56
N ILE A 460 31.79 35.89 6.56
CA ILE A 460 31.43 35.76 5.15
C ILE A 460 31.59 34.30 4.71
N ASN A 461 30.47 33.65 4.37
CA ASN A 461 30.40 32.27 3.90
C ASN A 461 29.29 32.15 2.84
N ASN A 462 29.36 31.11 1.99
CA ASN A 462 28.29 30.83 1.01
C ASN A 462 27.05 30.16 1.62
N SER A 463 27.01 30.04 2.94
CA SER A 463 25.86 29.52 3.66
C SER A 463 25.85 30.06 5.09
N TYR A 464 24.66 30.24 5.64
CA TYR A 464 24.48 30.53 7.05
C TYR A 464 23.43 29.60 7.64
N THR A 465 23.72 29.00 8.79
CA THR A 465 22.78 28.12 9.50
C THR A 465 22.29 28.79 10.77
N PHE A 466 20.99 29.08 10.81
CA PHE A 466 20.27 29.34 12.05
C PHE A 466 20.10 28.02 12.77
N SER A 467 20.84 27.79 13.85
CA SER A 467 20.77 26.56 14.63
C SER A 467 19.87 26.77 15.83
N ASN A 468 19.01 25.80 16.13
CA ASN A 468 18.14 25.82 17.32
C ASN A 468 17.39 27.16 17.46
N VAL A 469 16.52 27.44 16.50
CA VAL A 469 15.82 28.72 16.39
C VAL A 469 14.82 28.87 17.53
N THR A 470 15.00 29.85 18.42
CA THR A 470 14.08 30.11 19.55
C THR A 470 13.51 31.53 19.55
N SER A 471 13.73 32.29 18.48
CA SER A 471 13.18 33.63 18.27
C SER A 471 13.16 33.96 16.78
N ASN A 472 12.39 34.98 16.37
CA ASN A 472 12.46 35.49 15.00
C ASN A 472 13.86 36.02 14.71
N HIS A 473 14.34 35.79 13.49
CA HIS A 473 15.65 36.26 13.04
C HIS A 473 15.54 37.02 11.72
N THR A 474 16.56 37.83 11.45
CA THR A 474 16.74 38.54 10.19
C THR A 474 18.12 38.26 9.63
N MET A 475 18.20 38.08 8.32
CA MET A 475 19.45 37.92 7.58
C MET A 475 19.47 38.91 6.43
N ILE A 476 20.49 39.76 6.39
CA ILE A 476 20.74 40.67 5.28
C ILE A 476 22.06 40.25 4.65
N VAL A 477 22.04 39.95 3.36
CA VAL A 477 23.25 39.68 2.59
C VAL A 477 23.53 40.87 1.69
N GLU A 478 24.76 41.36 1.72
CA GLU A 478 25.24 42.39 0.81
C GLU A 478 26.25 41.79 -0.16
N PHE A 479 26.11 42.18 -1.43
CA PHE A 479 27.04 41.85 -2.48
C PHE A 479 27.73 43.12 -2.96
N VAL A 480 29.03 43.03 -3.22
CA VAL A 480 29.83 44.05 -3.90
C VAL A 480 30.34 43.50 -5.21
N VAL A 481 30.55 44.37 -6.20
CA VAL A 481 31.27 44.01 -7.42
C VAL A 481 32.67 43.55 -6.99
N GLN A 482 33.01 42.31 -7.35
CA GLN A 482 34.31 41.75 -7.05
C GLN A 482 35.39 42.66 -7.66
N ALA A 483 36.37 43.07 -6.86
CA ALA A 483 37.50 43.83 -7.39
C ALA A 483 38.10 43.05 -8.57
N PRO A 484 38.47 43.72 -9.68
CA PRO A 484 39.00 43.02 -10.84
C PRO A 484 40.17 42.14 -10.40
N VAL A 485 39.94 40.83 -10.48
CA VAL A 485 40.92 39.82 -10.09
C VAL A 485 42.07 39.97 -11.09
N ASP A 486 43.26 40.30 -10.58
CA ASP A 486 44.43 40.53 -11.41
C ASP A 486 44.68 39.27 -12.28
N PRO A 487 44.51 39.35 -13.62
CA PRO A 487 44.70 38.22 -14.51
C PRO A 487 46.17 37.75 -14.52
N ASP A 488 47.09 38.55 -13.98
CA ASP A 488 48.52 38.29 -13.94
C ASP A 488 48.98 37.49 -12.70
N VAL A 489 48.04 36.91 -11.93
CA VAL A 489 48.34 36.05 -10.76
C VAL A 489 47.93 34.60 -11.00
N VAL A 490 48.76 33.65 -10.56
CA VAL A 490 48.47 32.20 -10.62
C VAL A 490 47.20 31.88 -9.80
N PRO A 491 46.20 31.16 -10.37
CA PRO A 491 44.98 30.81 -9.65
C PRO A 491 45.27 29.81 -8.52
N ASN A 492 44.57 29.94 -7.41
CA ASN A 492 44.69 29.07 -6.25
C ASN A 492 43.47 28.17 -6.11
N LEU A 493 43.65 26.85 -6.23
CA LEU A 493 42.62 25.86 -5.95
C LEU A 493 42.59 25.59 -4.44
N ASN A 494 41.60 26.16 -3.75
CA ASN A 494 41.44 26.05 -2.30
C ASN A 494 41.03 24.63 -1.89
N SER A 495 40.00 24.08 -2.53
CA SER A 495 39.47 22.75 -2.26
C SER A 495 38.64 22.21 -3.45
N ILE A 496 38.26 20.93 -3.37
CA ILE A 496 37.24 20.32 -4.24
C ILE A 496 36.24 19.53 -3.39
N SER A 497 35.02 19.34 -3.88
CA SER A 497 33.99 18.50 -3.26
C SER A 497 33.30 17.60 -4.28
N ILE A 498 33.09 16.33 -3.93
CA ILE A 498 32.36 15.34 -4.75
C ILE A 498 30.92 15.27 -4.25
N ASN A 499 29.91 15.39 -5.12
CA ASN A 499 28.48 15.32 -4.78
C ASN A 499 28.13 16.15 -3.53
N ASN A 500 28.55 17.42 -3.49
CA ASN A 500 28.39 18.31 -2.33
C ASN A 500 28.97 17.79 -1.01
N GLY A 501 30.00 16.95 -1.06
CA GLY A 501 30.68 16.40 0.12
C GLY A 501 30.11 15.07 0.61
N ALA A 502 29.32 14.36 -0.20
CA ALA A 502 28.80 13.05 0.14
C ALA A 502 29.92 12.04 0.46
N SER A 503 29.69 11.20 1.47
CA SER A 503 30.60 10.12 1.85
C SER A 503 30.49 8.91 0.92
N THR A 504 29.31 8.65 0.35
CA THR A 504 29.00 7.49 -0.51
C THR A 504 28.23 7.90 -1.76
N THR A 505 28.31 7.10 -2.83
CA THR A 505 27.49 7.20 -4.05
C THR A 505 27.20 5.80 -4.60
N ASP A 506 26.05 5.62 -5.24
CA ASP A 506 25.69 4.45 -6.06
C ASP A 506 25.74 4.76 -7.57
N SER A 507 25.99 6.01 -7.94
CA SER A 507 26.23 6.46 -9.31
C SER A 507 27.72 6.48 -9.62
N ALA A 508 28.10 5.93 -10.78
CA ALA A 508 29.44 6.06 -11.34
C ALA A 508 29.73 7.49 -11.82
N ASP A 509 28.71 8.26 -12.20
CA ASP A 509 28.84 9.65 -12.63
C ASP A 509 28.65 10.56 -11.40
N VAL A 510 29.70 11.31 -11.05
CA VAL A 510 29.73 12.20 -9.89
C VAL A 510 29.98 13.66 -10.29
N SER A 511 29.42 14.57 -9.51
CA SER A 511 29.66 16.01 -9.61
C SER A 511 30.91 16.39 -8.82
N VAL A 512 31.88 17.06 -9.43
CA VAL A 512 33.08 17.58 -8.77
C VAL A 512 33.08 19.11 -8.88
N LYS A 513 32.86 19.78 -7.75
CA LYS A 513 32.88 21.25 -7.63
C LYS A 513 34.26 21.72 -7.18
N MET A 514 34.79 22.77 -7.83
CA MET A 514 36.10 23.35 -7.53
C MET A 514 35.92 24.68 -6.78
N ASN A 515 36.65 24.88 -5.68
CA ASN A 515 36.71 26.17 -5.00
C ASN A 515 38.04 26.85 -5.35
N VAL A 516 38.00 27.83 -6.25
CA VAL A 516 39.18 28.51 -6.81
C VAL A 516 39.12 30.01 -6.51
N THR A 517 40.26 30.61 -6.17
CA THR A 517 40.49 32.05 -6.22
C THR A 517 41.43 32.40 -7.38
N GLY A 518 41.23 33.56 -8.01
CA GLY A 518 41.96 33.96 -9.24
C GLY A 518 41.17 33.68 -10.53
N THR A 519 41.84 33.74 -11.68
CA THR A 519 41.24 33.64 -13.03
C THR A 519 41.66 32.34 -13.75
N PRO A 520 41.20 31.16 -13.32
CA PRO A 520 41.55 29.90 -13.98
C PRO A 520 41.00 29.87 -15.42
N THR A 521 41.84 29.49 -16.38
CA THR A 521 41.42 29.28 -17.77
C THR A 521 41.25 27.80 -18.09
N HIS A 522 41.95 26.92 -17.37
CA HIS A 522 41.89 25.47 -17.58
C HIS A 522 41.91 24.66 -16.28
N TYR A 523 41.40 23.43 -16.34
CA TYR A 523 41.51 22.40 -15.30
C TYR A 523 42.01 21.07 -15.87
N ARG A 524 42.55 20.21 -15.01
CA ARG A 524 42.75 18.78 -15.28
C ARG A 524 42.30 17.96 -14.06
N ILE A 525 41.87 16.73 -14.30
CA ILE A 525 41.22 15.87 -13.30
C ILE A 525 41.59 14.40 -13.51
N SER A 526 41.81 13.64 -12.44
CA SER A 526 42.16 12.21 -12.49
C SER A 526 41.86 11.50 -11.16
N GLU A 527 41.66 10.18 -11.17
CA GLU A 527 41.56 9.33 -9.96
C GLU A 527 42.93 8.96 -9.35
N SER A 528 44.03 9.50 -9.87
CA SER A 528 45.35 9.33 -9.26
C SER A 528 46.21 10.58 -9.42
N SER A 529 47.04 10.87 -8.41
CA SER A 529 48.01 11.96 -8.48
C SER A 529 48.99 11.78 -9.64
N SER A 530 49.40 10.53 -9.92
CA SER A 530 50.24 10.19 -11.08
C SER A 530 49.51 10.41 -12.41
N GLY A 531 48.25 9.95 -12.51
CA GLY A 531 47.43 10.10 -13.71
C GLY A 531 47.06 11.55 -14.03
N LEU A 532 47.05 12.44 -13.04
CA LEU A 532 46.81 13.86 -13.23
C LEU A 532 47.90 14.52 -14.09
N SER A 533 49.16 14.09 -13.94
CA SER A 533 50.29 14.65 -14.70
C SER A 533 50.14 14.43 -16.22
N SER A 534 49.55 13.31 -16.61
CA SER A 534 49.23 12.93 -17.99
C SER A 534 47.84 13.35 -18.46
N ALA A 535 46.99 13.91 -17.59
CA ALA A 535 45.64 14.32 -17.96
C ALA A 535 45.67 15.62 -18.78
N SER A 536 44.91 15.64 -19.88
CA SER A 536 44.78 16.82 -20.72
C SER A 536 44.13 17.99 -19.98
N TRP A 537 44.66 19.19 -20.18
CA TRP A 537 44.02 20.43 -19.75
C TRP A 537 42.74 20.68 -20.56
N LYS A 538 41.64 20.96 -19.86
CA LYS A 538 40.32 21.29 -20.42
C LYS A 538 39.95 22.71 -20.00
N SER A 539 39.13 23.40 -20.79
CA SER A 539 38.63 24.73 -20.45
C SER A 539 37.95 24.73 -19.08
N TYR A 540 38.25 25.74 -18.27
CA TYR A 540 37.76 25.81 -16.89
C TYR A 540 36.23 25.93 -16.84
N VAL A 541 35.63 25.13 -15.95
CA VAL A 541 34.25 25.25 -15.49
C VAL A 541 34.22 24.95 -13.99
N ASN A 542 33.29 25.56 -13.26
CA ASN A 542 33.25 25.48 -11.80
C ASN A 542 32.87 24.09 -11.25
N THR A 543 32.02 23.37 -12.00
CA THR A 543 31.56 22.02 -11.65
C THR A 543 31.68 21.12 -12.87
N VAL A 544 32.26 19.94 -12.68
CA VAL A 544 32.46 18.94 -13.74
C VAL A 544 31.77 17.63 -13.39
N SER A 545 31.15 16.99 -14.38
CA SER A 545 30.75 15.58 -14.26
C SER A 545 31.97 14.70 -14.52
N TYR A 546 32.25 13.77 -13.60
CA TYR A 546 33.37 12.85 -13.67
C TYR A 546 32.89 11.41 -13.45
N LYS A 547 33.31 10.50 -14.33
CA LYS A 547 32.94 9.09 -14.26
C LYS A 547 34.00 8.29 -13.53
N LEU A 548 33.63 7.66 -12.41
CA LEU A 548 34.48 6.83 -11.57
C LEU A 548 34.84 5.50 -12.25
N SER A 549 36.03 4.98 -11.97
CA SER A 549 36.57 3.75 -12.59
C SER A 549 35.97 2.43 -12.09
N GLY A 550 35.17 2.44 -11.02
CA GLY A 550 34.52 1.23 -10.47
C GLY A 550 34.15 1.33 -9.00
N ILE A 551 33.67 0.26 -8.38
CA ILE A 551 33.26 0.23 -6.97
C ILE A 551 34.48 0.36 -6.03
N GLY A 552 34.24 0.86 -4.81
CA GLY A 552 35.19 1.02 -3.72
C GLY A 552 35.50 2.49 -3.41
N ASN A 553 36.52 2.69 -2.57
CA ASN A 553 37.00 4.02 -2.22
C ASN A 553 37.67 4.68 -3.43
N LYS A 554 37.14 5.83 -3.85
CA LYS A 554 37.67 6.65 -4.93
C LYS A 554 38.19 7.96 -4.40
N THR A 555 39.29 8.41 -4.98
CA THR A 555 39.88 9.73 -4.69
C THR A 555 40.10 10.44 -6.01
N ILE A 556 39.50 11.62 -6.15
CA ILE A 556 39.65 12.47 -7.33
C ILE A 556 40.67 13.56 -7.01
N TYR A 557 41.61 13.80 -7.92
CA TYR A 557 42.60 14.86 -7.88
C TYR A 557 42.31 15.89 -8.98
N VAL A 558 42.45 17.17 -8.65
CA VAL A 558 42.20 18.29 -9.56
C VAL A 558 43.33 19.32 -9.44
N GLN A 559 43.65 19.96 -10.56
CA GLN A 559 44.53 21.13 -10.62
C GLN A 559 43.96 22.12 -11.65
N VAL A 560 44.14 23.41 -11.40
CA VAL A 560 43.73 24.49 -12.32
C VAL A 560 44.94 25.29 -12.77
N LYS A 561 44.82 26.05 -13.86
CA LYS A 561 45.87 26.98 -14.32
C LYS A 561 45.28 28.19 -15.03
N ASN A 562 46.12 29.21 -15.22
CA ASN A 562 45.95 30.25 -16.22
C ASN A 562 47.22 30.38 -17.06
N ASP A 563 47.37 31.49 -17.79
CA ASP A 563 48.54 31.76 -18.64
C ASP A 563 49.81 32.08 -17.81
N VAL A 564 49.65 32.37 -16.52
CA VAL A 564 50.74 32.72 -15.60
C VAL A 564 51.33 31.47 -14.94
N GLY A 565 50.48 30.49 -14.56
CA GLY A 565 50.95 29.27 -13.93
C GLY A 565 49.86 28.32 -13.46
N GLU A 566 50.29 27.23 -12.82
CA GLU A 566 49.43 26.16 -12.32
C GLU A 566 49.22 26.25 -10.79
N SER A 567 48.01 25.93 -10.33
CA SER A 567 47.69 25.83 -8.91
C SER A 567 48.37 24.62 -8.25
N GLY A 568 48.31 24.56 -6.92
CA GLY A 568 48.51 23.29 -6.21
C GLY A 568 47.43 22.25 -6.57
N ILE A 569 47.74 20.97 -6.36
CA ILE A 569 46.79 19.86 -6.56
C ILE A 569 45.91 19.72 -5.31
N LYS A 570 44.60 19.54 -5.50
CA LYS A 570 43.65 19.20 -4.43
C LYS A 570 42.94 17.90 -4.71
N SER A 571 42.46 17.23 -3.67
CA SER A 571 41.75 15.97 -3.77
C SER A 571 40.58 15.84 -2.79
N ALA A 572 39.59 15.03 -3.15
CA ALA A 572 38.48 14.61 -2.30
C ALA A 572 38.18 13.12 -2.56
N SER A 573 37.54 12.45 -1.60
CA SER A 573 37.23 11.02 -1.71
C SER A 573 35.74 10.74 -1.53
N ILE A 574 35.28 9.64 -2.13
CA ILE A 574 33.92 9.10 -2.03
C ILE A 574 33.96 7.58 -2.10
N ILE A 575 33.03 6.90 -1.44
CA ILE A 575 32.85 5.44 -1.58
C ILE A 575 31.81 5.19 -2.67
N TYR A 576 32.22 4.64 -3.82
CA TYR A 576 31.28 4.17 -4.84
C TYR A 576 30.88 2.74 -4.49
N GLN A 577 29.61 2.50 -4.19
CA GLN A 577 29.09 1.18 -3.80
C GLN A 577 28.07 0.64 -4.82
N GLU A 578 27.85 -0.66 -4.81
CA GLU A 578 26.71 -1.25 -5.54
C GLU A 578 25.41 -0.70 -4.95
N SER A 579 24.46 -0.36 -5.81
CA SER A 579 23.10 -0.08 -5.36
C SER A 579 22.58 -1.33 -4.64
N THR A 580 22.36 -1.21 -3.33
CA THR A 580 21.65 -2.25 -2.58
C THR A 580 20.18 -1.84 -2.60
N PRO A 581 19.29 -2.56 -3.30
CA PRO A 581 17.88 -2.21 -3.26
C PRO A 581 17.35 -2.50 -1.86
N THR A 582 17.22 -1.46 -1.03
CA THR A 582 16.48 -1.49 0.24
C THR A 582 14.98 -1.28 0.05
N ASP A 583 14.54 -1.08 -1.18
CA ASP A 583 13.12 -0.91 -1.49
C ASP A 583 12.54 -2.24 -1.98
N LYS A 584 11.46 -2.67 -1.33
CA LYS A 584 10.57 -3.72 -1.83
C LYS A 584 10.30 -3.48 -3.31
N ARG A 585 10.80 -4.34 -4.19
CA ARG A 585 10.69 -4.15 -5.64
C ARG A 585 9.35 -4.66 -6.14
N LYS A 586 8.64 -3.80 -6.86
CA LYS A 586 7.35 -4.10 -7.49
C LYS A 586 7.47 -4.03 -9.00
N ALA A 587 6.99 -5.04 -9.73
CA ALA A 587 6.88 -5.04 -11.18
C ALA A 587 5.45 -5.31 -11.62
N ILE A 588 4.98 -4.56 -12.62
CA ILE A 588 3.67 -4.75 -13.23
C ILE A 588 3.88 -4.96 -14.73
N MET A 589 3.38 -6.07 -15.27
CA MET A 589 3.61 -6.47 -16.65
C MET A 589 2.28 -6.74 -17.34
N SER A 590 2.05 -6.08 -18.48
CA SER A 590 1.05 -6.51 -19.45
C SER A 590 1.75 -7.35 -20.51
N ILE A 591 1.24 -8.55 -20.79
CA ILE A 591 1.98 -9.56 -21.56
C ILE A 591 1.50 -9.69 -23.00
N THR A 592 2.30 -10.37 -23.84
CA THR A 592 1.99 -10.70 -25.25
C THR A 592 1.86 -9.51 -26.22
N TRP A 593 2.58 -8.42 -25.96
CA TRP A 593 2.72 -7.29 -26.90
C TRP A 593 3.62 -7.63 -28.11
N GLY A 594 3.58 -6.74 -29.09
CA GLY A 594 4.22 -6.89 -30.40
C GLY A 594 5.52 -6.12 -30.39
N TYR A 595 6.45 -6.46 -31.29
CA TYR A 595 7.80 -5.89 -31.24
C TYR A 595 7.83 -4.35 -31.23
N ALA A 596 6.88 -3.69 -31.89
CA ALA A 596 6.79 -2.22 -31.94
C ALA A 596 6.23 -1.57 -30.66
N ASP A 597 5.57 -2.35 -29.80
CA ASP A 597 4.78 -1.87 -28.67
C ASP A 597 5.31 -2.38 -27.31
N VAL A 598 6.49 -3.02 -27.31
CA VAL A 598 7.21 -3.42 -26.08
C VAL A 598 7.91 -2.20 -25.49
N GLY A 599 7.79 -2.00 -24.18
CA GLY A 599 8.44 -0.89 -23.50
C GLY A 599 7.82 -0.57 -22.14
N PHE A 600 8.53 0.23 -21.36
CA PHE A 600 8.03 0.77 -20.09
C PHE A 600 7.12 1.96 -20.36
N ASP A 601 5.91 1.93 -19.82
CA ASP A 601 4.97 3.04 -19.88
C ASP A 601 5.11 3.91 -18.63
N GLU A 602 5.70 5.10 -18.80
CA GLU A 602 6.06 5.97 -17.67
C GLU A 602 4.85 6.48 -16.88
N ALA A 603 3.68 6.60 -17.52
CA ALA A 603 2.47 7.12 -16.88
C ALA A 603 1.80 6.07 -15.99
N SER A 604 1.72 4.84 -16.46
CA SER A 604 1.09 3.72 -15.73
C SER A 604 2.07 2.90 -14.90
N LYS A 605 3.38 3.06 -15.11
CA LYS A 605 4.45 2.22 -14.55
C LYS A 605 4.34 0.74 -14.94
N ILE A 606 3.65 0.43 -16.04
CA ILE A 606 3.46 -0.92 -16.57
C ILE A 606 4.48 -1.20 -17.66
N TYR A 607 5.15 -2.35 -17.58
CA TYR A 607 6.00 -2.85 -18.65
C TYR A 607 5.19 -3.66 -19.66
N LYS A 608 5.12 -3.20 -20.90
CA LYS A 608 4.53 -3.94 -22.02
C LYS A 608 5.53 -4.97 -22.52
N LEU A 609 5.22 -6.24 -22.31
CA LEU A 609 6.11 -7.36 -22.57
C LEU A 609 5.63 -8.19 -23.76
N GLN A 610 6.54 -8.56 -24.65
CA GLN A 610 6.30 -9.63 -25.62
C GLN A 610 6.76 -10.97 -25.03
N LEU A 611 5.92 -11.99 -25.02
CA LEU A 611 6.25 -13.29 -24.44
C LEU A 611 6.27 -14.40 -25.52
N LEU A 612 7.37 -14.49 -26.29
CA LEU A 612 7.58 -15.46 -27.37
C LEU A 612 8.87 -16.27 -27.18
N GLY A 613 8.71 -17.58 -26.87
CA GLY A 613 9.70 -18.67 -27.01
C GLY A 613 10.99 -18.61 -26.16
N SER A 614 11.58 -17.43 -26.00
CA SER A 614 12.80 -17.14 -25.25
C SER A 614 12.46 -16.37 -23.97
N ALA A 615 13.33 -16.48 -22.95
CA ALA A 615 13.22 -15.66 -21.76
C ALA A 615 13.39 -14.18 -22.12
N LYS A 616 12.55 -13.31 -21.55
CA LYS A 616 12.56 -11.86 -21.80
C LYS A 616 12.78 -11.11 -20.50
N PRO A 617 13.54 -10.00 -20.51
CA PRO A 617 13.69 -9.19 -19.33
C PRO A 617 12.37 -8.51 -18.98
N PHE A 618 12.14 -8.28 -17.70
CA PHE A 618 11.09 -7.40 -17.21
C PHE A 618 11.66 -6.44 -16.15
N TYR A 619 10.96 -5.33 -15.95
CA TYR A 619 11.43 -4.17 -15.20
C TYR A 619 10.44 -3.85 -14.08
N ASP A 620 10.95 -3.30 -12.98
CA ASP A 620 10.13 -2.80 -11.88
C ASP A 620 9.47 -1.45 -12.22
N VAL A 621 8.66 -0.94 -11.29
CA VAL A 621 7.96 0.34 -11.41
C VAL A 621 8.90 1.55 -11.45
N SER A 622 10.19 1.36 -11.18
CA SER A 622 11.26 2.37 -11.31
C SER A 622 12.03 2.20 -12.62
N ASN A 623 11.54 1.34 -13.53
CA ASN A 623 12.15 1.01 -14.82
C ASN A 623 13.55 0.39 -14.69
N VAL A 624 13.83 -0.30 -13.58
CA VAL A 624 15.07 -1.06 -13.37
C VAL A 624 14.79 -2.53 -13.63
N GLN A 625 15.67 -3.22 -14.38
CA GLN A 625 15.49 -4.63 -14.68
C GLN A 625 15.38 -5.43 -13.38
N MET A 626 14.29 -6.19 -13.22
CA MET A 626 14.01 -6.96 -12.01
C MET A 626 14.29 -8.45 -12.22
N GLY A 627 14.08 -8.96 -13.43
CA GLY A 627 14.26 -10.38 -13.69
C GLY A 627 14.06 -10.77 -15.14
N THR A 628 13.85 -12.05 -15.38
CA THR A 628 13.44 -12.56 -16.70
C THR A 628 12.19 -13.43 -16.60
N ILE A 629 11.41 -13.49 -17.65
CA ILE A 629 10.15 -14.25 -17.72
C ILE A 629 10.12 -15.05 -19.02
N LYS A 630 9.71 -16.31 -18.92
CA LYS A 630 9.68 -17.27 -20.03
C LYS A 630 8.35 -18.00 -20.04
N ASN A 631 7.67 -17.97 -21.19
CA ASN A 631 6.59 -18.91 -21.47
C ASN A 631 7.19 -20.28 -21.80
N ASN A 632 6.85 -21.29 -21.00
CA ASN A 632 7.35 -22.65 -21.18
C ASN A 632 6.58 -23.45 -22.22
N ASP A 633 5.44 -22.93 -22.70
CA ASP A 633 4.57 -23.59 -23.65
C ASP A 633 4.48 -22.81 -24.95
N THR A 634 5.37 -23.17 -25.89
CA THR A 634 5.51 -22.52 -27.20
C THR A 634 4.32 -22.76 -28.13
N SER A 635 3.38 -23.63 -27.75
CA SER A 635 2.18 -23.93 -28.53
C SER A 635 0.96 -23.12 -28.08
N LEU A 636 1.08 -22.33 -27.01
CA LEU A 636 0.08 -21.34 -26.65
C LEU A 636 0.08 -20.26 -27.72
N ALA A 637 -1.10 -19.98 -28.25
CA ALA A 637 -1.25 -19.03 -29.34
C ALA A 637 -0.99 -17.63 -28.80
N SER A 638 0.11 -17.00 -29.22
CA SER A 638 0.35 -15.56 -29.07
C SER A 638 -0.59 -14.81 -30.01
N ASN A 639 -1.89 -14.92 -29.76
CA ASN A 639 -2.90 -14.47 -30.71
C ASN A 639 -3.08 -12.96 -30.57
N TYR A 640 -2.31 -12.26 -31.38
CA TYR A 640 -2.50 -10.88 -31.82
C TYR A 640 -3.84 -10.62 -32.55
N SER A 641 -4.83 -11.50 -32.35
CA SER A 641 -6.10 -11.42 -33.07
C SER A 641 -7.06 -10.52 -32.30
N GLU A 642 -7.69 -9.58 -33.00
CA GLU A 642 -8.84 -8.78 -32.53
C GLU A 642 -9.90 -9.62 -31.78
N ARG A 643 -9.97 -10.93 -32.04
CA ARG A 643 -10.96 -11.87 -31.52
C ARG A 643 -10.68 -12.39 -30.11
N THR A 644 -9.49 -12.15 -29.55
CA THR A 644 -9.08 -12.63 -28.22
C THR A 644 -8.71 -11.50 -27.27
N LYS A 645 -8.83 -10.23 -27.69
CA LYS A 645 -8.50 -9.08 -26.84
C LYS A 645 -9.40 -9.00 -25.61
N GLY A 646 -8.82 -8.60 -24.47
CA GLY A 646 -9.62 -8.16 -23.32
C GLY A 646 -10.40 -6.90 -23.69
N LYS A 647 -11.53 -6.66 -23.00
CA LYS A 647 -12.35 -5.48 -23.31
C LYS A 647 -11.62 -4.21 -22.90
N ILE A 648 -11.70 -3.21 -23.78
CA ILE A 648 -11.33 -1.82 -23.52
C ILE A 648 -12.65 -1.11 -23.22
N THR A 649 -12.85 -0.60 -22.01
CA THR A 649 -14.06 0.16 -21.65
C THR A 649 -14.02 1.57 -22.22
N GLY A 650 -12.84 2.03 -22.65
CA GLY A 650 -12.55 3.33 -23.26
C GLY A 650 -12.20 4.40 -22.22
N ASP A 651 -11.97 3.99 -20.99
CA ASP A 651 -12.34 4.77 -19.83
C ASP A 651 -11.34 4.59 -18.65
N ASN A 652 -10.47 3.58 -18.75
CA ASN A 652 -9.39 3.24 -17.81
C ASN A 652 -9.83 3.14 -16.34
N SER A 653 -11.11 2.84 -16.08
CA SER A 653 -11.71 2.88 -14.75
C SER A 653 -11.50 1.61 -13.90
N GLY A 654 -10.70 0.67 -14.41
CA GLY A 654 -10.30 -0.57 -13.73
C GLY A 654 -9.01 -0.44 -12.89
N ILE A 655 -8.60 -1.53 -12.23
CA ILE A 655 -7.33 -1.67 -11.48
C ILE A 655 -6.13 -1.35 -12.37
N TYR A 656 -6.19 -1.75 -13.64
CA TYR A 656 -5.17 -1.39 -14.62
C TYR A 656 -5.80 -0.63 -15.79
N PRO A 657 -5.07 0.29 -16.44
CA PRO A 657 -5.55 0.98 -17.63
C PRO A 657 -5.97 -0.03 -18.70
N ASP A 658 -6.99 0.30 -19.49
CA ASP A 658 -7.61 -0.62 -20.44
C ASP A 658 -6.60 -1.20 -21.43
N PHE A 659 -5.56 -0.42 -21.79
CA PHE A 659 -4.52 -0.90 -22.67
C PHE A 659 -3.84 -2.16 -22.12
N ALA A 660 -3.65 -2.27 -20.81
CA ALA A 660 -3.00 -3.41 -20.17
C ALA A 660 -3.86 -4.68 -20.24
N LEU A 661 -5.18 -4.53 -20.42
CA LEU A 661 -6.15 -5.61 -20.52
C LEU A 661 -6.27 -6.16 -21.95
N GLN A 662 -5.85 -5.37 -22.95
CA GLN A 662 -6.05 -5.70 -24.36
C GLN A 662 -5.36 -6.99 -24.79
N GLN A 663 -4.16 -7.24 -24.27
CA GLN A 663 -3.36 -8.39 -24.65
C GLN A 663 -3.44 -9.48 -23.59
N ASN A 664 -3.32 -10.74 -24.01
CA ASN A 664 -3.30 -11.86 -23.09
C ASN A 664 -2.64 -13.11 -23.66
N LEU A 665 -2.18 -13.96 -22.75
CA LEU A 665 -1.76 -15.32 -23.03
C LEU A 665 -2.88 -16.30 -22.64
N CYS A 666 -3.44 -16.97 -23.63
CA CYS A 666 -4.63 -17.80 -23.49
C CYS A 666 -4.30 -19.30 -23.58
N VAL A 667 -4.87 -20.10 -22.67
CA VAL A 667 -4.88 -21.56 -22.74
C VAL A 667 -6.25 -22.06 -23.18
N ASN A 668 -6.27 -23.21 -23.88
CA ASN A 668 -7.50 -23.88 -24.33
C ASN A 668 -7.57 -25.29 -23.76
N GLY A 669 -8.74 -25.64 -23.24
CA GLY A 669 -9.03 -26.96 -22.70
C GLY A 669 -8.51 -27.16 -21.28
N THR A 670 -8.27 -28.43 -20.97
CA THR A 670 -7.65 -28.93 -19.74
C THR A 670 -6.13 -28.79 -19.72
N LYS A 671 -5.54 -28.33 -20.83
CA LYS A 671 -4.09 -28.16 -20.97
C LYS A 671 -3.55 -27.25 -19.87
N LEU A 672 -2.45 -27.66 -19.23
CA LEU A 672 -1.77 -26.87 -18.22
C LEU A 672 -0.70 -26.00 -18.88
N ALA A 673 -0.99 -24.71 -19.00
CA ALA A 673 -0.02 -23.70 -19.45
C ALA A 673 0.94 -23.34 -18.31
N SER A 674 2.15 -22.90 -18.63
CA SER A 674 3.09 -22.43 -17.59
C SER A 674 4.05 -21.34 -18.05
N ILE A 675 4.38 -20.46 -17.10
CA ILE A 675 5.40 -19.41 -17.19
C ILE A 675 6.36 -19.58 -16.01
N THR A 676 7.65 -19.37 -16.26
CA THR A 676 8.67 -19.27 -15.21
C THR A 676 9.26 -17.87 -15.24
N MET A 677 9.40 -17.26 -14.06
CA MET A 677 10.07 -15.99 -13.85
C MET A 677 11.33 -16.23 -13.01
N THR A 678 12.47 -15.76 -13.48
CA THR A 678 13.68 -15.62 -12.66
C THR A 678 13.63 -14.27 -11.95
N VAL A 679 13.68 -14.29 -10.63
CA VAL A 679 13.59 -13.14 -9.73
C VAL A 679 14.73 -13.15 -8.72
N PRO A 680 15.03 -12.04 -8.04
CA PRO A 680 15.87 -12.07 -6.85
C PRO A 680 15.31 -13.07 -5.83
N SER A 681 16.18 -13.72 -5.05
CA SER A 681 15.72 -14.63 -4.00
C SER A 681 14.93 -13.87 -2.94
N GLY A 682 13.76 -14.38 -2.57
CA GLY A 682 12.96 -13.79 -1.50
C GLY A 682 11.53 -14.27 -1.49
N THR A 683 10.71 -13.61 -0.69
CA THR A 683 9.26 -13.85 -0.61
C THR A 683 8.52 -12.79 -1.42
N TYR A 684 7.47 -13.18 -2.12
CA TYR A 684 6.74 -12.30 -3.03
C TYR A 684 5.22 -12.35 -2.82
N ALA A 685 4.55 -11.23 -3.04
CA ALA A 685 3.14 -11.23 -3.42
C ALA A 685 3.05 -11.29 -4.96
N VAL A 686 2.31 -12.25 -5.48
CA VAL A 686 2.04 -12.43 -6.91
C VAL A 686 0.57 -12.21 -7.19
N ARG A 687 0.27 -11.35 -8.14
CA ARG A 687 -1.08 -10.92 -8.48
C ARG A 687 -1.33 -11.14 -9.96
N LEU A 688 -2.34 -11.94 -10.28
CA LEU A 688 -2.66 -12.35 -11.64
C LEU A 688 -4.03 -11.80 -12.04
N LEU A 689 -4.08 -11.08 -13.15
CA LEU A 689 -5.33 -10.63 -13.74
C LEU A 689 -5.70 -11.51 -14.94
N SER A 690 -6.92 -12.04 -14.91
CA SER A 690 -7.51 -12.85 -15.97
C SER A 690 -8.81 -12.22 -16.44
N ASN A 691 -8.86 -11.81 -17.71
CA ASN A 691 -10.06 -11.25 -18.32
C ASN A 691 -10.18 -11.67 -19.79
N ILE A 692 -11.31 -12.31 -20.13
CA ILE A 692 -11.75 -12.54 -21.49
C ILE A 692 -12.99 -11.67 -21.75
N SER A 693 -12.96 -10.88 -22.83
CA SER A 693 -14.10 -10.05 -23.22
C SER A 693 -15.35 -10.91 -23.43
N SER A 694 -16.43 -10.57 -22.73
CA SER A 694 -17.75 -11.22 -22.90
C SER A 694 -18.39 -10.90 -24.25
N GLU A 695 -17.95 -9.83 -24.91
CA GLU A 695 -18.42 -9.37 -26.22
C GLU A 695 -17.60 -9.94 -27.39
N ALA A 696 -16.42 -10.49 -27.12
CA ALA A 696 -15.67 -11.21 -28.14
C ALA A 696 -16.45 -12.46 -28.58
N GLU A 697 -16.31 -12.87 -29.85
CA GLU A 697 -16.90 -14.13 -30.37
C GLU A 697 -16.59 -15.36 -29.50
N TRP A 698 -15.55 -15.24 -28.67
CA TRP A 698 -15.02 -16.29 -27.82
C TRP A 698 -15.41 -16.20 -26.33
N GLY A 699 -16.12 -15.16 -25.88
CA GLY A 699 -16.56 -15.03 -24.48
C GLY A 699 -17.37 -16.25 -23.98
N LYS A 700 -18.15 -16.87 -24.88
CA LYS A 700 -18.88 -18.13 -24.61
C LYS A 700 -18.00 -19.35 -24.28
N TYR A 701 -16.73 -19.30 -24.68
CA TYR A 701 -15.75 -20.35 -24.40
C TYR A 701 -14.92 -20.06 -23.16
N ALA A 702 -15.17 -18.98 -22.42
CA ALA A 702 -14.47 -18.77 -21.17
C ALA A 702 -14.74 -19.91 -20.18
N ALA A 703 -13.70 -20.27 -19.44
CA ALA A 703 -13.72 -21.31 -18.44
C ALA A 703 -14.68 -20.97 -17.31
N ASP A 704 -15.32 -21.98 -16.74
CA ASP A 704 -16.11 -21.79 -15.54
C ASP A 704 -15.14 -21.50 -14.36
N PRO A 705 -15.32 -20.40 -13.61
CA PRO A 705 -14.44 -20.05 -12.50
C PRO A 705 -14.30 -21.18 -11.45
N SER A 706 -15.30 -22.05 -11.31
CA SER A 706 -15.28 -23.17 -10.36
C SER A 706 -14.30 -24.31 -10.74
N VAL A 707 -13.94 -24.43 -12.02
CA VAL A 707 -13.03 -25.48 -12.53
C VAL A 707 -11.73 -24.92 -13.10
N ALA A 708 -11.68 -23.62 -13.39
CA ALA A 708 -10.47 -22.91 -13.78
C ALA A 708 -9.47 -22.87 -12.62
N THR A 709 -8.19 -23.10 -12.92
CA THR A 709 -7.13 -23.15 -11.89
C THR A 709 -5.95 -22.29 -12.26
N PHE A 710 -5.39 -21.59 -11.26
CA PHE A 710 -4.09 -20.97 -11.27
C PHE A 710 -3.24 -21.57 -10.16
N VAL A 711 -1.98 -21.90 -10.45
CA VAL A 711 -1.02 -22.44 -9.50
C VAL A 711 0.22 -21.55 -9.50
N VAL A 712 0.62 -21.03 -8.35
CA VAL A 712 1.83 -20.24 -8.19
C VAL A 712 2.71 -20.89 -7.13
N ASN A 713 3.90 -21.37 -7.53
CA ASN A 713 4.83 -22.15 -6.69
C ASN A 713 4.12 -23.22 -5.82
N GLY A 714 3.19 -23.96 -6.43
CA GLY A 714 2.44 -25.05 -5.77
C GLY A 714 1.16 -24.62 -5.03
N VAL A 715 0.92 -23.32 -4.87
CA VAL A 715 -0.34 -22.81 -4.28
C VAL A 715 -1.40 -22.68 -5.36
N THR A 716 -2.51 -23.41 -5.23
CA THR A 716 -3.63 -23.37 -6.17
C THR A 716 -4.72 -22.38 -5.73
N LYS A 717 -5.19 -21.55 -6.66
CA LYS A 717 -6.39 -20.71 -6.49
C LYS A 717 -7.26 -20.76 -7.74
N ASN A 718 -8.56 -20.64 -7.52
CA ASN A 718 -9.53 -20.50 -8.60
C ASN A 718 -9.87 -19.01 -8.80
N PRO A 719 -10.06 -18.55 -10.05
CA PRO A 719 -10.52 -17.19 -10.28
C PRO A 719 -11.95 -17.05 -9.75
N ILE A 720 -12.32 -15.86 -9.26
CA ILE A 720 -13.72 -15.58 -8.86
C ILE A 720 -14.59 -15.39 -10.11
N LYS A 721 -13.99 -14.89 -11.20
CA LYS A 721 -14.63 -14.66 -12.50
C LYS A 721 -13.62 -14.88 -13.62
N THR A 722 -14.11 -15.28 -14.78
CA THR A 722 -13.32 -15.52 -16.00
C THR A 722 -13.78 -14.68 -17.19
N THR A 723 -14.94 -14.01 -17.05
CA THR A 723 -15.57 -13.07 -17.99
C THR A 723 -16.27 -11.97 -17.21
N ASP A 724 -16.63 -10.87 -17.91
CA ASP A 724 -17.35 -9.69 -17.40
C ASP A 724 -16.43 -8.57 -16.92
N ASN A 725 -15.75 -7.91 -17.87
CA ASN A 725 -15.30 -6.50 -17.98
C ASN A 725 -14.89 -5.71 -16.73
N THR A 726 -14.67 -6.37 -15.60
CA THR A 726 -14.43 -5.82 -14.28
C THR A 726 -13.19 -6.51 -13.74
N ASP A 727 -12.23 -5.72 -13.28
CA ASP A 727 -10.93 -6.24 -12.91
C ASP A 727 -11.04 -7.09 -11.64
N THR A 728 -10.68 -8.37 -11.78
CA THR A 728 -10.60 -9.29 -10.65
C THR A 728 -9.19 -9.85 -10.58
N LEU A 729 -8.50 -9.54 -9.48
CA LEU A 729 -7.13 -9.93 -9.24
C LEU A 729 -7.06 -11.19 -8.37
N LEU A 730 -6.41 -12.24 -8.86
CA LEU A 730 -6.02 -13.38 -8.03
C LEU A 730 -4.75 -12.99 -7.28
N VAL A 731 -4.81 -12.98 -5.95
CA VAL A 731 -3.68 -12.61 -5.10
C VAL A 731 -3.09 -13.88 -4.49
N PHE A 732 -1.79 -14.08 -4.61
CA PHE A 732 -1.00 -15.11 -3.95
C PHE A 732 0.01 -14.38 -3.07
N ASP A 733 -0.24 -14.33 -1.76
CA ASP A 733 0.70 -13.74 -0.79
C ASP A 733 1.69 -14.82 -0.33
N ASP A 734 2.84 -14.39 0.19
CA ASP A 734 3.89 -15.26 0.72
C ASP A 734 4.41 -16.33 -0.26
N VAL A 735 4.51 -15.99 -1.55
CA VAL A 735 5.10 -16.85 -2.57
C VAL A 735 6.61 -16.95 -2.31
N ASP A 736 7.04 -18.11 -1.82
CA ASP A 736 8.45 -18.42 -1.64
C ASP A 736 9.15 -18.56 -3.00
N ALA A 737 10.07 -17.64 -3.29
CA ALA A 737 10.98 -17.69 -4.41
C ALA A 737 12.45 -17.64 -3.93
N SER A 738 12.74 -18.29 -2.79
CA SER A 738 14.11 -18.39 -2.25
C SER A 738 15.10 -19.04 -3.23
N ASN A 739 14.61 -19.87 -4.14
CA ASN A 739 15.39 -20.46 -5.25
C ASN A 739 15.59 -19.50 -6.44
N GLY A 740 15.08 -18.26 -6.36
CA GLY A 740 15.12 -17.27 -7.43
C GLY A 740 14.09 -17.48 -8.53
N GLU A 741 13.04 -18.29 -8.31
CA GLU A 741 12.03 -18.59 -9.32
C GLU A 741 10.59 -18.46 -8.83
N ILE A 742 9.75 -17.82 -9.66
CA ILE A 742 8.28 -17.85 -9.55
C ILE A 742 7.72 -18.61 -10.75
N ASN A 743 7.04 -19.72 -10.48
CA ASN A 743 6.40 -20.57 -11.46
C ASN A 743 4.89 -20.38 -11.41
N ILE A 744 4.32 -19.92 -12.52
CA ILE A 744 2.88 -19.68 -12.69
C ILE A 744 2.33 -20.70 -13.68
N GLN A 745 1.31 -21.46 -13.29
CA GLN A 745 0.62 -22.42 -14.14
C GLN A 745 -0.88 -22.14 -14.15
N TRP A 746 -1.57 -22.42 -15.26
CA TRP A 746 -3.01 -22.27 -15.31
C TRP A 746 -3.68 -23.20 -16.33
N SER A 747 -4.94 -23.54 -16.07
CA SER A 747 -5.75 -24.42 -16.91
C SER A 747 -7.21 -23.97 -16.95
N GLY A 748 -7.85 -24.13 -18.11
CA GLY A 748 -9.27 -23.85 -18.31
C GLY A 748 -10.20 -24.91 -17.71
N GLY A 749 -9.66 -26.02 -17.19
CA GLY A 749 -10.38 -27.03 -16.40
C GLY A 749 -11.35 -27.93 -17.18
N ALA A 750 -11.74 -27.57 -18.40
CA ALA A 750 -12.65 -28.35 -19.24
C ALA A 750 -12.30 -28.22 -20.72
N GLU A 751 -12.64 -29.23 -21.53
CA GLU A 751 -12.43 -29.19 -22.98
C GLU A 751 -13.14 -28.00 -23.63
N SER A 752 -12.51 -27.40 -24.64
CA SER A 752 -13.02 -26.23 -25.36
C SER A 752 -13.29 -24.99 -24.49
N LYS A 753 -12.81 -24.97 -23.24
CA LYS A 753 -12.85 -23.82 -22.34
C LYS A 753 -11.52 -23.08 -22.30
N ARG A 754 -11.58 -21.77 -22.13
CA ARG A 754 -10.44 -20.85 -22.26
C ARG A 754 -10.22 -20.06 -21.00
N LEU A 755 -8.95 -19.90 -20.65
CA LEU A 755 -8.50 -19.09 -19.54
C LEU A 755 -7.29 -18.27 -19.97
N ALA A 756 -7.20 -17.01 -19.56
CA ALA A 756 -6.18 -16.10 -20.04
C ALA A 756 -5.49 -15.36 -18.89
N ILE A 757 -4.26 -14.92 -19.12
CA ILE A 757 -3.56 -13.97 -18.25
C ILE A 757 -3.32 -12.70 -19.06
N ASN A 758 -3.74 -11.55 -18.54
CA ASN A 758 -3.56 -10.25 -19.17
C ASN A 758 -2.42 -9.47 -18.49
N VAL A 759 -2.44 -9.44 -17.15
CA VAL A 759 -1.49 -8.73 -16.31
C VAL A 759 -0.90 -9.65 -15.25
N ILE A 760 0.41 -9.52 -15.04
CA ILE A 760 1.16 -10.14 -13.94
C ILE A 760 1.78 -9.02 -13.12
N GLU A 761 1.46 -8.96 -11.83
CA GLU A 761 2.11 -8.10 -10.86
C GLU A 761 2.87 -8.96 -9.84
N ILE A 762 4.10 -8.57 -9.54
CA ILE A 762 4.90 -9.16 -8.47
C ILE A 762 5.45 -8.05 -7.56
N GLU A 763 5.50 -8.31 -6.26
CA GLU A 763 6.00 -7.39 -5.25
C GLU A 763 6.81 -8.17 -4.23
N GLN A 764 8.07 -7.79 -4.02
CA GLN A 764 8.92 -8.40 -2.99
C GLN A 764 8.44 -7.98 -1.60
N LEU A 765 8.26 -8.94 -0.68
CA LEU A 765 7.68 -8.72 0.64
C LEU A 765 8.71 -8.41 1.73
#